data_AF-C5KWK4-F1
#
_entry.id   AF-C5KWK4-F1
#
_cell.length_a   1.000
_cell.length_b   1.000
_cell.length_c   1.000
_cell.angle_alpha   90.00
_cell.angle_beta   90.00
_cell.angle_gamma   90.00
#
_symmetry.space_group_name_H-M   'P 1'
#
loop_
_entity.id
_entity.type
_entity.pdbx_description
1 polymer ?
#
loop_
_entity_poly.entity_id
_entity_poly.type
_entity_poly.pdbx_seq_one_letter_code
_entity_poly.pdbx_strand_id
1 'polypeptide(L)'
;MAEFAKEAGGELFSYNRENWKFNNELRQKNLYQQQKMRVRQVDLYREDLHDLFGLTIGKMDNYATVSVILLIWCIEMFYKGRIPSPTQNFLFWAYAISLGTSIIFLLFSLWFALHASVNAQVFSVRALTQWLRLPVPSAQEIADAASRLKDYESSGVVSMLRVPIVFEQGRKYGHDIPKELRTQPSSLANKNRPNRGVADLTTDWEVFLAHFNLFNMMHKKWQCHEAFARVCMCWGTNQLLTAMSYFSLAYYGVFFNQPWAAYAYTICCFTAAYIHMQINALLTPRENMVMLFLLFVPLALQSIDTALYINEVQKEDTYAITEFGGAITGLVAVILAGGWQAFFIYLCKPDAKGLPVKFSTVWCIDVMGFGVETMEEVAEPLAQPKHMQAGHLNLPSFPDDGPLNTYGPVSDKINFENPKKGYHPDISEDLRKQCTATERSLGRLFRHWEMEKEQKHLSDSELRELEHLKSEFVTQRKALAGAVRAEQGRGDCTPGTPFQPREGWIRLEYVDEDGQTMPYHLNCETGEVQWEMPDEALQSRARGLSLIPEELDTYEQKVKAYKEVQKTKGFHLLEDNRFNEARSRMPLRMTNFGSLVSLFCWCGAIVDTALEVAKIDTTGDRNAAVREGINRHLVASPVSYGTPALLDSATFYSPTSIACRPGSEIYTADLLGSRLLSSAVTRKCGLTNSIIDDVFILENGELGALSSGKVIQCATGEEVVALGESAPQPRLIAQSATGAWVAIAREDGQIYFNNGRTSQWYPGVSRYADALSVHTAGDNAYILLPNSEVDAWSMVSGRLVGRAEIPGTEGADIEWVSACDGSLLGYDKHTSEAVVARDFSIDPQLIQKVTVESE
;
A
#
# COMPACT_ATOMS: atom_id res chain seq x y z
N MET A 1 -67.86 55.13 29.22
CA MET A 1 -67.45 54.93 27.81
C MET A 1 -65.95 55.15 27.65
N ALA A 2 -65.39 56.34 27.88
CA ALA A 2 -63.95 56.58 27.73
C ALA A 2 -63.08 55.76 28.71
N GLU A 3 -63.53 55.61 29.96
CA GLU A 3 -62.83 54.81 30.98
C GLU A 3 -62.83 53.31 30.64
N PHE A 4 -63.98 52.78 30.23
CA PHE A 4 -64.11 51.41 29.71
C PHE A 4 -63.26 51.16 28.46
N ALA A 5 -63.20 52.11 27.53
CA ALA A 5 -62.34 52.00 26.34
C ALA A 5 -60.85 52.01 26.70
N LYS A 6 -60.47 52.74 27.76
CA LYS A 6 -59.09 52.78 28.27
C LYS A 6 -58.71 51.45 28.95
N GLU A 7 -59.59 50.91 29.79
CA GLU A 7 -59.38 49.60 30.43
C GLU A 7 -59.33 48.47 29.39
N ALA A 8 -60.33 48.40 28.50
CA ALA A 8 -60.38 47.41 27.43
C ALA A 8 -59.17 47.51 26.49
N GLY A 9 -58.74 48.72 26.13
CA GLY A 9 -57.53 48.94 25.32
C GLY A 9 -56.24 48.49 26.02
N GLY A 10 -56.15 48.70 27.33
CA GLY A 10 -55.03 48.25 28.15
C GLY A 10 -54.96 46.72 28.25
N GLU A 11 -56.09 46.07 28.51
CA GLU A 11 -56.19 44.60 28.54
C GLU A 11 -55.86 43.97 27.19
N LEU A 12 -56.39 44.52 26.09
CA LEU A 12 -56.11 44.03 24.75
C LEU A 12 -54.63 44.17 24.37
N PHE A 13 -54.01 45.30 24.72
CA PHE A 13 -52.60 45.53 24.51
C PHE A 13 -51.74 44.51 25.28
N SER A 14 -52.07 44.26 26.56
CA SER A 14 -51.36 43.26 27.37
C SER A 14 -51.49 41.87 26.77
N TYR A 15 -52.70 41.48 26.37
CA TYR A 15 -52.99 40.19 25.76
C TYR A 15 -52.20 39.99 24.45
N ASN A 16 -52.18 40.98 23.56
CA ASN A 16 -51.43 40.87 22.30
C ASN A 16 -49.92 40.84 22.51
N ARG A 17 -49.41 41.59 23.49
CA ARG A 17 -48.00 41.57 23.87
C ARG A 17 -47.60 40.19 24.41
N GLU A 18 -48.43 39.59 25.27
CA GLU A 18 -48.21 38.24 25.81
C GLU A 18 -48.26 37.17 24.72
N ASN A 19 -49.25 37.24 23.82
CA ASN A 19 -49.34 36.31 22.68
C ASN A 19 -48.17 36.47 21.71
N TRP A 20 -47.75 37.70 21.42
CA TRP A 20 -46.55 37.94 20.61
C TRP A 20 -45.31 37.34 21.26
N LYS A 21 -45.17 37.52 22.58
CA LYS A 21 -44.07 36.93 23.36
C LYS A 21 -44.12 35.40 23.29
N PHE A 22 -45.28 34.79 23.53
CA PHE A 22 -45.47 33.33 23.45
C PHE A 22 -45.14 32.78 22.05
N ASN A 23 -45.65 33.40 20.99
CA ASN A 23 -45.37 32.99 19.61
C ASN A 23 -43.90 33.12 19.25
N ASN A 24 -43.23 34.18 19.72
CA ASN A 24 -41.79 34.34 19.51
C ASN A 24 -40.97 33.34 20.32
N GLU A 25 -41.34 33.04 21.56
CA GLU A 25 -40.70 31.98 22.33
C GLU A 25 -40.85 30.63 21.61
N LEU A 26 -42.02 30.33 21.05
CA LEU A 26 -42.24 29.11 20.26
C LEU A 26 -41.40 29.09 18.98
N ARG A 27 -41.33 30.23 18.27
CA ARG A 27 -40.48 30.38 17.08
C ARG A 27 -39.00 30.19 17.42
N GLN A 28 -38.54 30.79 18.50
CA GLN A 28 -37.17 30.65 18.97
C GLN A 28 -36.88 29.19 19.35
N LYS A 29 -37.80 28.51 20.05
CA LYS A 29 -37.71 27.07 20.35
C LYS A 29 -37.61 26.23 19.07
N ASN A 30 -38.43 26.51 18.07
CA ASN A 30 -38.40 25.79 16.79
C ASN A 30 -37.07 26.01 16.06
N LEU A 31 -36.55 27.24 16.03
CA LEU A 31 -35.24 27.54 15.45
C LEU A 31 -34.11 26.80 16.16
N TYR A 32 -34.11 26.78 17.49
CA TYR A 32 -33.13 26.00 18.26
C TYR A 32 -33.25 24.50 18.02
N GLN A 33 -34.47 23.97 17.90
CA GLN A 33 -34.68 22.56 17.58
C GLN A 33 -34.14 22.22 16.18
N GLN A 34 -34.36 23.07 15.19
CA GLN A 34 -33.82 22.88 13.84
C GLN A 34 -32.30 22.93 13.82
N GLN A 35 -31.69 23.91 14.52
CA GLN A 35 -30.23 23.96 14.68
C GLN A 35 -29.70 22.70 15.36
N LYS A 36 -30.39 22.22 16.41
CA LYS A 36 -30.04 20.97 17.10
C LYS A 36 -30.14 19.76 16.19
N MET A 37 -31.15 19.69 15.31
CA MET A 37 -31.28 18.61 14.32
C MET A 37 -30.15 18.66 13.29
N ARG A 38 -29.77 19.85 12.79
CA ARG A 38 -28.63 20.02 11.87
C ARG A 38 -27.30 19.61 12.47
N VAL A 39 -27.05 19.98 13.72
CA VAL A 39 -25.84 19.57 14.43
C VAL A 39 -25.80 18.05 14.56
N ARG A 40 -26.90 17.43 15.03
CA ARG A 40 -27.00 15.97 15.13
C ARG A 40 -26.81 15.24 13.79
N GLN A 41 -27.35 15.79 12.70
CA GLN A 41 -27.18 15.22 11.36
C GLN A 41 -25.71 15.26 10.93
N VAL A 42 -25.02 16.37 11.17
CA VAL A 42 -23.58 16.48 10.89
C VAL A 42 -22.77 15.56 11.81
N ASP A 43 -23.17 15.39 13.07
CA ASP A 43 -22.54 14.42 13.98
C ASP A 43 -22.66 12.99 13.44
N LEU A 44 -23.83 12.58 12.97
CA LEU A 44 -24.03 11.28 12.31
C LEU A 44 -23.13 11.12 11.09
N TYR A 45 -23.03 12.13 10.22
CA TYR A 45 -22.14 12.07 9.06
C TYR A 45 -20.66 11.97 9.45
N ARG A 46 -20.27 12.53 10.60
CA ARG A 46 -18.89 12.43 11.11
C ARG A 46 -18.61 11.01 11.62
N GLU A 47 -19.57 10.41 12.31
CA GLU A 47 -19.52 9.02 12.75
C GLU A 47 -19.44 8.06 11.56
N ASP A 48 -20.30 8.23 10.55
CA ASP A 48 -20.29 7.43 9.31
C ASP A 48 -18.92 7.49 8.60
N LEU A 49 -18.37 8.70 8.42
CA LEU A 49 -17.03 8.85 7.84
C LEU A 49 -15.96 8.20 8.71
N HIS A 50 -16.02 8.39 10.04
CA HIS A 50 -15.06 7.79 10.95
C HIS A 50 -15.08 6.26 10.85
N ASP A 51 -16.26 5.65 10.77
CA ASP A 51 -16.43 4.21 10.66
C ASP A 51 -15.97 3.67 9.30
N LEU A 52 -16.27 4.37 8.20
CA LEU A 52 -15.80 4.01 6.85
C LEU A 52 -14.26 4.04 6.76
N PHE A 53 -13.64 5.10 7.28
CA PHE A 53 -12.18 5.20 7.34
C PHE A 53 -11.58 4.19 8.32
N GLY A 54 -12.17 4.03 9.50
CA GLY A 54 -11.72 3.10 10.53
C GLY A 54 -11.72 1.66 10.05
N LEU A 55 -12.73 1.27 9.28
CA LEU A 55 -12.79 -0.06 8.66
C LEU A 55 -11.66 -0.26 7.64
N THR A 56 -11.33 0.74 6.83
CA THR A 56 -10.22 0.64 5.88
C THR A 56 -8.87 0.54 6.59
N ILE A 57 -8.66 1.39 7.59
CA ILE A 57 -7.43 1.42 8.40
C ILE A 57 -7.25 0.07 9.11
N GLY A 58 -8.27 -0.40 9.82
CA GLY A 58 -8.23 -1.68 10.53
C GLY A 58 -7.98 -2.87 9.60
N LYS A 59 -8.56 -2.89 8.39
CA LYS A 59 -8.28 -3.93 7.39
C LYS A 59 -6.82 -3.90 6.93
N MET A 60 -6.29 -2.73 6.59
CA MET A 60 -4.91 -2.59 6.11
C MET A 60 -3.89 -2.96 7.19
N ASP A 61 -4.15 -2.57 8.44
CA ASP A 61 -3.29 -2.91 9.58
C ASP A 61 -3.28 -4.43 9.85
N ASN A 62 -4.44 -5.09 9.70
CA ASN A 62 -4.52 -6.55 9.76
C ASN A 62 -3.72 -7.23 8.64
N TYR A 63 -3.81 -6.74 7.40
CA TYR A 63 -3.00 -7.27 6.30
C TYR A 63 -1.50 -7.06 6.53
N ALA A 64 -1.11 -5.89 7.03
CA ALA A 64 0.29 -5.63 7.39
C ALA A 64 0.78 -6.64 8.44
N THR A 65 -0.03 -6.91 9.48
CA THR A 65 0.31 -7.88 10.53
C THR A 65 0.48 -9.30 9.98
N VAL A 66 -0.47 -9.78 9.18
CA VAL A 66 -0.39 -11.11 8.56
C VAL A 66 0.80 -11.22 7.61
N SER A 67 1.02 -10.21 6.76
CA SER A 67 2.16 -10.18 5.84
C SER A 67 3.51 -10.19 6.58
N VAL A 68 3.62 -9.53 7.74
CA VAL A 68 4.84 -9.58 8.57
C VAL A 68 5.08 -10.98 9.13
N ILE A 69 4.04 -11.65 9.65
CA ILE A 69 4.16 -13.02 10.19
C ILE A 69 4.61 -13.98 9.09
N LEU A 70 3.98 -13.93 7.92
CA LEU A 70 4.36 -14.76 6.79
C LEU A 70 5.76 -14.44 6.29
N LEU A 71 6.15 -13.16 6.25
CA LEU A 71 7.48 -12.73 5.83
C LEU A 71 8.56 -13.26 6.78
N ILE A 72 8.32 -13.22 8.10
CA ILE A 72 9.22 -13.83 9.10
C ILE A 72 9.38 -15.32 8.81
N TRP A 73 8.29 -16.03 8.52
CA TRP A 73 8.36 -17.45 8.20
C TRP A 73 9.16 -17.71 6.92
N CYS A 74 8.97 -16.92 5.87
CA CYS A 74 9.76 -17.03 4.65
C CYS A 74 11.26 -16.79 4.90
N ILE A 75 11.60 -15.81 5.73
CA ILE A 75 12.98 -15.49 6.10
C ILE A 75 13.61 -16.63 6.91
N GLU A 76 12.89 -17.16 7.90
CA GLU A 76 13.34 -18.32 8.69
C GLU A 76 13.57 -19.55 7.81
N MET A 77 12.65 -19.84 6.87
CA MET A 77 12.85 -20.90 5.89
C MET A 77 14.05 -20.64 4.98
N PHE A 78 14.31 -19.38 4.61
CA PHE A 78 15.46 -19.04 3.77
C PHE A 78 16.80 -19.26 4.48
N TYR A 79 16.90 -18.92 5.77
CA TYR A 79 18.15 -19.06 6.53
C TYR A 79 18.36 -20.46 7.12
N LYS A 80 17.33 -21.04 7.75
CA LYS A 80 17.41 -22.34 8.44
C LYS A 80 17.00 -23.51 7.54
N GLY A 81 16.10 -23.29 6.58
CA GLY A 81 15.64 -24.32 5.64
C GLY A 81 16.60 -24.58 4.49
N ARG A 82 17.86 -24.90 4.81
CA ARG A 82 18.88 -25.24 3.81
C ARG A 82 18.57 -26.59 3.17
N ILE A 83 18.29 -26.58 1.88
CA ILE A 83 18.09 -27.82 1.13
C ILE A 83 19.32 -28.74 1.27
N PRO A 84 19.12 -30.04 1.56
CA PRO A 84 20.20 -31.00 1.74
C PRO A 84 21.00 -31.20 0.44
N SER A 85 22.32 -31.37 0.56
CA SER A 85 23.26 -31.48 -0.57
C SER A 85 22.93 -32.54 -1.66
N PRO A 86 22.26 -33.68 -1.39
CA PRO A 86 21.88 -34.61 -2.46
C PRO A 86 20.75 -34.11 -3.38
N THR A 87 20.14 -32.96 -3.09
CA THR A 87 19.00 -32.47 -3.86
C THR A 87 19.41 -32.00 -5.26
N GLN A 88 18.67 -32.42 -6.28
CA GLN A 88 18.91 -32.02 -7.66
C GLN A 88 18.62 -30.53 -7.88
N ASN A 89 19.37 -29.91 -8.81
CA ASN A 89 19.36 -28.45 -8.99
C ASN A 89 18.02 -27.89 -9.46
N PHE A 90 17.26 -28.62 -10.29
CA PHE A 90 15.93 -28.16 -10.71
C PHE A 90 14.96 -28.00 -9.53
N LEU A 91 15.04 -28.85 -8.49
CA LEU A 91 14.18 -28.80 -7.31
C LEU A 91 14.63 -27.68 -6.38
N PHE A 92 15.95 -27.51 -6.25
CA PHE A 92 16.54 -26.38 -5.54
C PHE A 92 16.12 -25.03 -6.14
N TRP A 93 16.21 -24.87 -7.46
CA TRP A 93 15.81 -23.64 -8.13
C TRP A 93 14.31 -23.35 -7.96
N ALA A 94 13.46 -24.37 -8.11
CA ALA A 94 12.03 -24.21 -7.92
C ALA A 94 11.67 -23.75 -6.49
N TYR A 95 12.32 -24.34 -5.48
CA TYR A 95 12.20 -23.89 -4.09
C TYR A 95 12.68 -22.44 -3.89
N ALA A 96 13.91 -22.14 -4.32
CA ALA A 96 14.55 -20.85 -4.06
C ALA A 96 13.81 -19.69 -4.74
N ILE A 97 13.35 -19.89 -5.98
CA ILE A 97 12.63 -18.86 -6.74
C ILE A 97 11.22 -18.66 -6.17
N SER A 98 10.49 -19.72 -5.80
CA SER A 98 9.18 -19.57 -5.17
C SER A 98 9.29 -18.90 -3.80
N LEU A 99 10.28 -19.26 -2.98
CA LEU A 99 10.52 -18.62 -1.69
C LEU A 99 10.93 -17.14 -1.83
N GLY A 100 11.86 -16.84 -2.74
CA GLY A 100 12.26 -15.46 -3.02
C GLY A 100 11.11 -14.60 -3.57
N THR A 101 10.28 -15.18 -4.44
CA THR A 101 9.06 -14.53 -4.93
C THR A 101 8.09 -14.26 -3.78
N SER A 102 7.90 -15.23 -2.87
CA SER A 102 7.06 -15.03 -1.69
C SER A 102 7.53 -13.83 -0.85
N ILE A 103 8.83 -13.74 -0.56
CA ILE A 103 9.44 -12.63 0.20
C ILE A 103 9.17 -11.28 -0.47
N ILE A 104 9.43 -11.15 -1.77
CA ILE A 104 9.25 -9.89 -2.51
C ILE A 104 7.78 -9.44 -2.46
N PHE A 105 6.85 -10.36 -2.71
CA PHE A 105 5.43 -10.01 -2.77
C PHE A 105 4.80 -9.77 -1.40
N LEU A 106 5.24 -10.47 -0.34
CA LEU A 106 4.82 -10.16 1.03
C LEU A 106 5.36 -8.79 1.48
N LEU A 107 6.59 -8.43 1.07
CA LEU A 107 7.15 -7.09 1.32
C LEU A 107 6.36 -5.99 0.60
N PHE A 108 5.99 -6.21 -0.68
CA PHE A 108 5.14 -5.27 -1.41
C PHE A 108 3.74 -5.16 -0.79
N SER A 109 3.17 -6.27 -0.33
CA SER A 109 1.90 -6.26 0.40
C SER A 109 1.98 -5.36 1.64
N LEU A 110 3.00 -5.56 2.47
CA LEU A 110 3.25 -4.74 3.66
C LEU A 110 3.40 -3.26 3.30
N TRP A 111 4.21 -2.96 2.28
CA TRP A 111 4.45 -1.58 1.85
C TRP A 111 3.16 -0.90 1.36
N PHE A 112 2.36 -1.57 0.53
CA PHE A 112 1.11 -1.02 0.02
C PHE A 112 0.05 -0.88 1.13
N ALA A 113 -0.04 -1.83 2.05
CA ALA A 113 -0.94 -1.75 3.21
C ALA A 113 -0.61 -0.53 4.09
N LEU A 114 0.67 -0.31 4.40
CA LEU A 114 1.12 0.87 5.14
C LEU A 114 0.76 2.18 4.42
N HIS A 115 1.00 2.26 3.11
CA HIS A 115 0.63 3.44 2.34
C HIS A 115 -0.88 3.68 2.29
N ALA A 116 -1.68 2.62 2.15
CA ALA A 116 -3.13 2.73 2.17
C ALA A 116 -3.64 3.20 3.53
N SER A 117 -3.14 2.62 4.63
CA SER A 117 -3.51 2.97 6.01
C SER A 117 -3.17 4.44 6.33
N VAL A 118 -1.92 4.87 6.07
CA VAL A 118 -1.49 6.26 6.32
C VAL A 118 -2.27 7.26 5.49
N ASN A 119 -2.51 6.99 4.20
CA ASN A 119 -3.31 7.88 3.37
C ASN A 119 -4.76 7.98 3.87
N ALA A 120 -5.39 6.85 4.22
CA ALA A 120 -6.74 6.82 4.77
C ALA A 120 -6.84 7.66 6.07
N GLN A 121 -5.86 7.54 6.96
CA GLN A 121 -5.79 8.36 8.19
C GLN A 121 -5.69 9.87 7.88
N VAL A 122 -4.78 10.26 6.99
CA VAL A 122 -4.60 11.67 6.60
C VAL A 122 -5.87 12.23 5.97
N PHE A 123 -6.54 11.47 5.09
CA PHE A 123 -7.79 11.90 4.46
C PHE A 123 -8.96 11.93 5.44
N SER A 124 -9.03 11.00 6.40
CA SER A 124 -10.03 11.03 7.48
C SER A 124 -9.93 12.32 8.29
N VAL A 125 -8.73 12.64 8.81
CA VAL A 125 -8.50 13.87 9.57
C VAL A 125 -8.82 15.11 8.73
N ARG A 126 -8.42 15.11 7.45
CA ARG A 126 -8.70 16.22 6.54
C ARG A 126 -10.21 16.39 6.31
N ALA A 127 -10.94 15.30 6.09
CA ALA A 127 -12.38 15.35 5.89
C ALA A 127 -13.12 15.88 7.12
N LEU A 128 -12.76 15.39 8.30
CA LEU A 128 -13.38 15.81 9.55
C LEU A 128 -13.04 17.24 9.97
N THR A 129 -11.89 17.80 9.54
CA THR A 129 -11.46 19.16 9.94
C THR A 129 -11.74 20.24 8.89
N GLN A 130 -11.68 19.90 7.60
CA GLN A 130 -11.81 20.88 6.51
C GLN A 130 -13.19 20.84 5.86
N TRP A 131 -13.77 19.66 5.66
CA TRP A 131 -15.01 19.50 4.88
C TRP A 131 -16.25 19.39 5.76
N LEU A 132 -16.19 18.58 6.80
CA LEU A 132 -17.35 18.32 7.66
C LEU A 132 -17.28 19.11 8.98
N ARG A 133 -17.26 20.45 8.85
CA ARG A 133 -17.30 21.35 10.02
C ARG A 133 -18.73 21.43 10.57
N LEU A 134 -18.83 21.57 11.89
CA LEU A 134 -20.12 21.80 12.54
C LEU A 134 -20.78 23.07 11.98
N PRO A 135 -22.09 23.04 11.72
CA PRO A 135 -22.81 24.19 11.22
C PRO A 135 -22.92 25.22 12.36
N VAL A 136 -22.01 26.19 12.37
CA VAL A 136 -22.07 27.30 13.32
C VAL A 136 -23.12 28.29 12.80
N PRO A 137 -24.17 28.60 13.59
CA PRO A 137 -25.18 29.55 13.17
C PRO A 137 -24.52 30.92 12.95
N SER A 138 -24.87 31.57 11.84
CA SER A 138 -24.31 32.88 11.53
C SER A 138 -24.78 33.91 12.56
N ALA A 139 -23.99 34.96 12.78
CA ALA A 139 -24.39 36.06 13.68
C ALA A 139 -25.74 36.67 13.27
N GLN A 140 -26.06 36.63 11.98
CA GLN A 140 -27.36 37.06 11.46
C GLN A 140 -28.48 36.09 11.82
N GLU A 141 -28.29 34.77 11.70
CA GLU A 141 -29.27 33.78 12.16
C GLU A 141 -29.52 33.88 13.67
N ILE A 142 -28.47 34.15 14.46
CA ILE A 142 -28.59 34.39 15.90
C ILE A 142 -29.36 35.68 16.17
N ALA A 143 -29.08 36.76 15.43
CA ALA A 143 -29.78 38.03 15.55
C ALA A 143 -31.27 37.92 15.12
N ASP A 144 -31.55 37.17 14.05
CA ASP A 144 -32.90 36.90 13.54
C ASP A 144 -33.69 35.99 14.49
N ALA A 145 -33.01 35.10 15.22
CA ALA A 145 -33.60 34.28 16.28
C ALA A 145 -33.85 35.09 17.57
N ALA A 146 -33.08 36.15 17.81
CA ALA A 146 -33.23 37.02 18.97
C ALA A 146 -34.41 37.99 18.77
N SER A 147 -35.62 37.58 19.14
CA SER A 147 -36.79 38.47 19.10
C SER A 147 -36.59 39.64 20.06
N ARG A 148 -36.57 40.87 19.56
CA ARG A 148 -36.47 42.06 20.42
C ARG A 148 -37.86 42.60 20.65
N LEU A 149 -38.20 42.98 21.88
CA LEU A 149 -39.50 43.61 22.18
C LEU A 149 -39.75 44.86 21.31
N LYS A 150 -38.67 45.53 20.90
CA LYS A 150 -38.67 46.62 19.93
C LYS A 150 -39.35 46.25 18.59
N ASP A 151 -39.30 44.98 18.19
CA ASP A 151 -39.92 44.50 16.95
C ASP A 151 -41.45 44.39 17.09
N TYR A 152 -41.96 44.17 18.31
CA TYR A 152 -43.37 44.33 18.62
C TYR A 152 -43.76 45.81 18.58
N GLU A 153 -42.96 46.66 19.23
CA GLU A 153 -43.21 48.10 19.31
C GLU A 153 -43.20 48.79 17.94
N SER A 154 -42.42 48.28 16.99
CA SER A 154 -42.34 48.80 15.63
C SER A 154 -43.46 48.32 14.69
N SER A 155 -44.23 47.30 15.10
CA SER A 155 -45.28 46.70 14.26
C SER A 155 -46.58 47.53 14.16
N GLY A 156 -46.60 48.74 14.75
CA GLY A 156 -47.68 49.72 14.66
C GLY A 156 -48.83 49.49 15.65
N VAL A 157 -49.52 50.58 16.05
CA VAL A 157 -50.59 50.55 17.09
C VAL A 157 -51.74 49.60 16.73
N VAL A 158 -52.03 49.44 15.44
CA VAL A 158 -53.10 48.59 14.92
C VAL A 158 -52.85 47.10 15.18
N SER A 159 -51.59 46.65 15.11
CA SER A 159 -51.25 45.25 15.42
C SER A 159 -51.21 44.99 16.93
N MET A 160 -50.91 46.02 17.73
CA MET A 160 -50.90 45.96 19.18
C MET A 160 -52.30 45.84 19.79
N LEU A 161 -53.34 46.32 19.10
CA LEU A 161 -54.74 46.31 19.55
C LEU A 161 -55.61 45.32 18.76
N ARG A 162 -55.03 44.19 18.34
CA ARG A 162 -55.74 43.13 17.62
C ARG A 162 -56.72 42.36 18.51
N VAL A 163 -57.94 42.12 18.03
CA VAL A 163 -58.94 41.26 18.70
C VAL A 163 -58.90 39.86 18.04
N PRO A 164 -58.48 38.79 18.75
CA PRO A 164 -58.16 37.49 18.14
C PRO A 164 -59.33 36.84 17.38
N ILE A 165 -60.55 36.94 17.90
CA ILE A 165 -61.72 36.19 17.38
C ILE A 165 -62.37 36.92 16.19
N VAL A 166 -62.40 38.25 16.22
CA VAL A 166 -63.11 39.07 15.22
C VAL A 166 -62.44 38.98 13.85
N PHE A 167 -61.10 38.87 13.81
CA PHE A 167 -60.37 38.76 12.54
C PHE A 167 -60.50 37.39 11.88
N GLU A 168 -60.56 36.29 12.64
CA GLU A 168 -60.80 34.96 12.07
C GLU A 168 -62.22 34.82 11.54
N GLN A 169 -63.21 35.34 12.26
CA GLN A 169 -64.59 35.38 11.79
C GLN A 169 -64.72 36.24 10.53
N GLY A 170 -64.16 37.46 10.52
CA GLY A 170 -64.17 38.33 9.33
C GLY A 170 -63.57 37.66 8.09
N ARG A 171 -62.50 36.87 8.27
CA ARG A 171 -61.87 36.10 7.19
C ARG A 171 -62.73 34.95 6.70
N LYS A 172 -63.45 34.26 7.61
CA LYS A 172 -64.37 33.17 7.26
C LYS A 172 -65.61 33.66 6.51
N TYR A 173 -66.06 34.88 6.79
CA TYR A 173 -67.21 35.52 6.13
C TYR A 173 -66.84 36.34 4.88
N GLY A 174 -65.59 36.28 4.43
CA GLY A 174 -65.15 36.95 3.21
C GLY A 174 -65.14 38.49 3.29
N HIS A 175 -65.18 39.06 4.49
CA HIS A 175 -64.99 40.50 4.63
C HIS A 175 -63.55 40.86 4.27
N ASP A 176 -63.40 41.85 3.39
CA ASP A 176 -62.11 42.43 3.06
C ASP A 176 -61.54 43.16 4.26
N ILE A 177 -60.80 42.41 5.07
CA ILE A 177 -59.98 42.95 6.13
C ILE A 177 -58.97 43.89 5.47
N PRO A 178 -58.85 45.17 5.93
CA PRO A 178 -57.86 46.12 5.41
C PRO A 178 -56.48 45.46 5.31
N LYS A 179 -55.74 45.72 4.24
CA LYS A 179 -54.43 45.09 3.97
C LYS A 179 -53.46 45.24 5.17
N GLU A 180 -53.61 46.30 5.95
CA GLU A 180 -52.85 46.62 7.17
C GLU A 180 -53.18 45.70 8.36
N LEU A 181 -54.38 45.13 8.38
CA LEU A 181 -54.89 44.22 9.41
C LEU A 181 -54.82 42.74 9.03
N ARG A 182 -54.61 42.44 7.74
CA ARG A 182 -54.16 41.12 7.32
C ARG A 182 -52.77 40.93 7.89
N THR A 183 -52.64 40.07 8.91
CA THR A 183 -51.34 39.54 9.29
C THR A 183 -50.70 38.98 8.04
N GLN A 184 -49.72 39.69 7.49
CA GLN A 184 -48.69 39.04 6.70
C GLN A 184 -48.17 37.93 7.63
N PRO A 185 -48.33 36.65 7.25
CA PRO A 185 -47.84 35.57 8.09
C PRO A 185 -46.39 35.91 8.39
N SER A 186 -46.08 36.08 9.67
CA SER A 186 -44.82 36.61 10.20
C SER A 186 -43.67 36.39 9.23
N SER A 187 -43.14 37.45 8.62
CA SER A 187 -41.95 37.65 7.75
C SER A 187 -41.20 36.49 7.04
N LEU A 188 -41.38 35.24 7.44
CA LEU A 188 -41.07 33.99 6.74
C LEU A 188 -42.03 33.69 5.58
N ALA A 189 -43.27 34.20 5.58
CA ALA A 189 -44.14 34.16 4.40
C ALA A 189 -44.04 35.44 3.57
N ASN A 190 -42.84 36.04 3.54
CA ASN A 190 -42.53 37.06 2.57
C ASN A 190 -42.56 36.38 1.19
N LYS A 191 -43.71 36.45 0.49
CA LYS A 191 -43.94 35.85 -0.83
C LYS A 191 -42.90 36.24 -1.89
N ASN A 192 -42.15 37.33 -1.65
CA ASN A 192 -41.09 37.82 -2.54
C ASN A 192 -39.69 37.33 -2.17
N ARG A 193 -39.52 36.61 -1.06
CA ARG A 193 -38.36 35.73 -0.89
C ARG A 193 -38.82 34.37 -1.43
N PRO A 194 -38.28 33.88 -2.57
CA PRO A 194 -38.66 32.56 -3.08
C PRO A 194 -38.53 31.59 -1.92
N ASN A 195 -39.58 30.77 -1.70
CA ASN A 195 -39.76 29.82 -0.59
C ASN A 195 -38.43 29.18 -0.11
N ARG A 196 -37.62 29.93 0.65
CA ARG A 196 -36.70 29.41 1.66
C ARG A 196 -37.53 29.25 2.92
N GLY A 197 -38.72 28.63 2.77
CA GLY A 197 -39.24 27.83 3.86
C GLY A 197 -38.08 26.92 4.24
N VAL A 198 -37.76 26.90 5.53
CA VAL A 198 -36.67 26.09 6.09
C VAL A 198 -36.69 24.76 5.36
N ALA A 199 -35.73 24.55 4.45
CA ALA A 199 -35.74 23.43 3.54
C ALA A 199 -35.92 22.19 4.40
N ASP A 200 -36.93 21.39 4.08
CA ASP A 200 -37.32 20.26 4.91
C ASP A 200 -36.13 19.31 4.92
N LEU A 201 -35.40 19.28 6.04
CA LEU A 201 -34.12 18.58 6.17
C LEU A 201 -34.25 17.08 5.94
N THR A 202 -35.48 16.55 6.04
CA THR A 202 -35.84 15.18 5.71
C THR A 202 -35.82 14.89 4.21
N THR A 203 -35.81 15.90 3.34
CA THR A 203 -35.75 15.75 1.89
C THR A 203 -34.36 15.97 1.28
N ASP A 204 -33.37 16.40 2.07
CA ASP A 204 -31.98 16.60 1.63
C ASP A 204 -31.19 15.27 1.52
N TRP A 205 -31.79 14.30 0.84
CA TRP A 205 -31.14 13.07 0.38
C TRP A 205 -29.86 13.37 -0.41
N GLU A 206 -29.81 14.52 -1.08
CA GLU A 206 -28.63 15.02 -1.79
C GLU A 206 -27.45 15.30 -0.83
N VAL A 207 -27.70 15.85 0.35
CA VAL A 207 -26.65 16.11 1.35
C VAL A 207 -26.12 14.80 1.94
N PHE A 208 -27.01 13.80 2.10
CA PHE A 208 -26.62 12.44 2.45
C PHE A 208 -25.73 11.83 1.35
N LEU A 209 -26.13 11.88 0.08
CA LEU A 209 -25.30 11.39 -1.02
C LEU A 209 -23.96 12.15 -1.15
N ALA A 210 -23.92 13.44 -0.81
CA ALA A 210 -22.73 14.27 -0.95
C ALA A 210 -21.54 13.79 -0.09
N HIS A 211 -21.75 13.33 1.15
CA HIS A 211 -20.65 12.88 1.99
C HIS A 211 -20.11 11.50 1.56
N PHE A 212 -20.97 10.61 1.05
CA PHE A 212 -20.54 9.36 0.42
C PHE A 212 -19.78 9.62 -0.88
N ASN A 213 -20.25 10.56 -1.71
CA ASN A 213 -19.52 10.98 -2.91
C ASN A 213 -18.15 11.55 -2.56
N LEU A 214 -18.07 12.36 -1.51
CA LEU A 214 -16.79 12.86 -0.99
C LEU A 214 -15.88 11.71 -0.55
N PHE A 215 -16.40 10.72 0.19
CA PHE A 215 -15.65 9.52 0.56
C PHE A 215 -15.15 8.76 -0.66
N ASN A 216 -16.01 8.50 -1.65
CA ASN A 216 -15.64 7.81 -2.89
C ASN A 216 -14.55 8.55 -3.67
N MET A 217 -14.62 9.89 -3.73
CA MET A 217 -13.57 10.70 -4.35
C MET A 217 -12.24 10.61 -3.61
N MET A 218 -12.28 10.55 -2.28
CA MET A 218 -11.08 10.35 -1.47
C MET A 218 -10.52 8.94 -1.66
N HIS A 219 -11.37 7.91 -1.58
CA HIS A 219 -11.01 6.50 -1.62
C HIS A 219 -10.20 6.15 -2.85
N LYS A 220 -10.56 6.68 -4.02
CA LYS A 220 -9.80 6.56 -5.27
C LYS A 220 -8.30 6.85 -5.14
N LYS A 221 -7.88 7.67 -4.16
CA LYS A 221 -6.46 8.04 -3.94
C LYS A 221 -5.62 6.92 -3.34
N TRP A 222 -6.22 6.02 -2.55
CA TRP A 222 -5.51 4.89 -1.93
C TRP A 222 -6.06 3.51 -2.33
N GLN A 223 -7.20 3.45 -3.00
CA GLN A 223 -7.87 2.21 -3.44
C GLN A 223 -6.92 1.27 -4.21
N CYS A 224 -6.05 1.81 -5.07
CA CYS A 224 -5.09 0.98 -5.80
C CYS A 224 -4.04 0.35 -4.86
N HIS A 225 -3.54 1.07 -3.86
CA HIS A 225 -2.61 0.52 -2.88
C HIS A 225 -3.28 -0.58 -2.06
N GLU A 226 -4.51 -0.34 -1.62
CA GLU A 226 -5.33 -1.34 -0.92
C GLU A 226 -5.57 -2.60 -1.77
N ALA A 227 -5.91 -2.44 -3.05
CA ALA A 227 -6.16 -3.56 -3.95
C ALA A 227 -4.90 -4.40 -4.17
N PHE A 228 -3.77 -3.76 -4.52
CA PHE A 228 -2.52 -4.47 -4.76
C PHE A 228 -1.89 -5.03 -3.48
N ALA A 229 -2.12 -4.44 -2.30
CA ALA A 229 -1.70 -5.03 -1.04
C ALA A 229 -2.24 -6.46 -0.88
N ARG A 230 -3.50 -6.67 -1.25
CA ARG A 230 -4.18 -7.98 -1.18
C ARG A 230 -3.72 -8.94 -2.27
N VAL A 231 -3.59 -8.45 -3.50
CA VAL A 231 -3.07 -9.25 -4.63
C VAL A 231 -1.67 -9.76 -4.32
N CYS A 232 -0.79 -8.89 -3.82
CA CYS A 232 0.56 -9.25 -3.44
C CYS A 232 0.59 -10.20 -2.23
N MET A 233 -0.26 -10.00 -1.22
CA MET A 233 -0.38 -10.95 -0.10
C MET A 233 -0.82 -12.32 -0.58
N CYS A 234 -1.85 -12.35 -1.45
CA CYS A 234 -2.39 -13.58 -2.00
C CYS A 234 -1.33 -14.34 -2.80
N TRP A 235 -0.61 -13.64 -3.68
CA TRP A 235 0.46 -14.24 -4.45
C TRP A 235 1.62 -14.71 -3.59
N GLY A 236 2.08 -13.88 -2.66
CA GLY A 236 3.16 -14.23 -1.74
C GLY A 236 2.84 -15.47 -0.92
N THR A 237 1.61 -15.59 -0.42
CA THR A 237 1.14 -16.76 0.33
C THR A 237 1.05 -18.01 -0.56
N ASN A 238 0.56 -17.88 -1.80
CA ASN A 238 0.50 -19.00 -2.75
C ASN A 238 1.91 -19.52 -3.12
N GLN A 239 2.87 -18.60 -3.30
CA GLN A 239 4.27 -18.94 -3.56
C GLN A 239 4.96 -19.56 -2.34
N LEU A 240 4.62 -19.13 -1.12
CA LEU A 240 5.07 -19.79 0.11
C LEU A 240 4.60 -21.25 0.17
N LEU A 241 3.30 -21.52 -0.07
CA LEU A 241 2.76 -22.88 -0.06
C LEU A 241 3.41 -23.78 -1.14
N THR A 242 3.70 -23.19 -2.31
CA THR A 242 4.44 -23.88 -3.37
C THR A 242 5.89 -24.18 -2.94
N ALA A 243 6.58 -23.21 -2.31
CA ALA A 243 7.92 -23.41 -1.77
C ALA A 243 7.96 -24.49 -0.68
N MET A 244 6.97 -24.53 0.21
CA MET A 244 6.85 -25.58 1.23
C MET A 244 6.66 -26.97 0.61
N SER A 245 5.96 -27.05 -0.53
CA SER A 245 5.80 -28.30 -1.28
C SER A 245 7.13 -28.79 -1.83
N TYR A 246 7.92 -27.91 -2.46
CA TYR A 246 9.26 -28.25 -2.94
C TYR A 246 10.23 -28.61 -1.80
N PHE A 247 10.16 -27.87 -0.69
CA PHE A 247 10.94 -28.15 0.51
C PHE A 247 10.66 -29.56 1.05
N SER A 248 9.39 -29.97 1.09
CA SER A 248 8.98 -31.31 1.50
C SER A 248 9.52 -32.41 0.58
N LEU A 249 9.47 -32.20 -0.73
CA LEU A 249 10.05 -33.14 -1.70
C LEU A 249 11.57 -33.29 -1.49
N ALA A 250 12.28 -32.19 -1.26
CA ALA A 250 13.72 -32.21 -1.02
C ALA A 250 14.07 -32.89 0.32
N TYR A 251 13.40 -32.55 1.41
CA TYR A 251 13.72 -33.10 2.72
C TYR A 251 13.16 -34.51 2.94
N TYR A 252 11.84 -34.69 2.86
CA TYR A 252 11.22 -35.98 3.14
C TYR A 252 11.42 -36.97 1.99
N GLY A 253 11.39 -36.49 0.75
CA GLY A 253 11.59 -37.34 -0.42
C GLY A 253 13.05 -37.74 -0.54
N VAL A 254 13.93 -36.77 -0.85
CA VAL A 254 15.33 -37.05 -1.18
C VAL A 254 16.16 -37.42 0.06
N PHE A 255 16.14 -36.58 1.11
CA PHE A 255 17.06 -36.77 2.24
C PHE A 255 16.66 -37.88 3.20
N PHE A 256 15.38 -37.95 3.60
CA PHE A 256 14.89 -39.00 4.50
C PHE A 256 14.48 -40.29 3.78
N ASN A 257 14.45 -40.29 2.45
CA ASN A 257 14.02 -41.43 1.63
C ASN A 257 12.60 -41.93 1.98
N GLN A 258 11.68 -41.00 2.29
CA GLN A 258 10.29 -41.26 2.66
C GLN A 258 9.33 -40.57 1.66
N PRO A 259 9.16 -41.12 0.43
CA PRO A 259 8.40 -40.46 -0.64
C PRO A 259 6.93 -40.27 -0.29
N TRP A 260 6.32 -41.21 0.45
CA TRP A 260 4.91 -41.11 0.85
C TRP A 260 4.64 -39.93 1.78
N ALA A 261 5.54 -39.68 2.74
CA ALA A 261 5.43 -38.53 3.62
C ALA A 261 5.56 -37.22 2.82
N ALA A 262 6.52 -37.18 1.90
CA ALA A 262 6.73 -36.05 1.00
C ALA A 262 5.49 -35.74 0.16
N TYR A 263 4.88 -36.77 -0.45
CA TYR A 263 3.69 -36.63 -1.30
C TYR A 263 2.45 -36.21 -0.52
N ALA A 264 2.22 -36.81 0.66
CA ALA A 264 1.09 -36.43 1.50
C ALA A 264 1.15 -34.93 1.86
N TYR A 265 2.33 -34.44 2.24
CA TYR A 265 2.55 -33.04 2.54
C TYR A 265 2.40 -32.14 1.31
N THR A 266 3.00 -32.52 0.18
CA THR A 266 2.87 -31.78 -1.09
C THR A 266 1.42 -31.68 -1.55
N ILE A 267 0.62 -32.75 -1.42
CA ILE A 267 -0.81 -32.73 -1.72
C ILE A 267 -1.56 -31.77 -0.79
N CYS A 268 -1.23 -31.76 0.51
CA CYS A 268 -1.83 -30.82 1.46
C CYS A 268 -1.52 -29.36 1.11
N CYS A 269 -0.25 -29.04 0.85
CA CYS A 269 0.16 -27.69 0.46
C CYS A 269 -0.41 -27.27 -0.89
N PHE A 270 -0.44 -28.16 -1.88
CA PHE A 270 -1.09 -27.91 -3.17
C PHE A 270 -2.59 -27.62 -3.00
N THR A 271 -3.29 -28.44 -2.22
CA THR A 271 -4.73 -28.26 -1.98
C THR A 271 -5.00 -26.93 -1.29
N ALA A 272 -4.18 -26.58 -0.29
CA ALA A 272 -4.25 -25.28 0.35
C ALA A 272 -3.96 -24.13 -0.64
N ALA A 273 -2.95 -24.26 -1.50
CA ALA A 273 -2.61 -23.26 -2.50
C ALA A 273 -3.72 -23.07 -3.54
N TYR A 274 -4.36 -24.16 -3.98
CA TYR A 274 -5.49 -24.16 -4.89
C TYR A 274 -6.72 -23.49 -4.27
N ILE A 275 -7.15 -23.94 -3.08
CA ILE A 275 -8.29 -23.36 -2.36
C ILE A 275 -8.05 -21.87 -2.09
N HIS A 276 -6.84 -21.53 -1.65
CA HIS A 276 -6.46 -20.14 -1.41
C HIS A 276 -6.61 -19.29 -2.67
N MET A 277 -6.16 -19.76 -3.83
CA MET A 277 -6.35 -19.00 -5.08
C MET A 277 -7.83 -18.93 -5.50
N GLN A 278 -8.60 -20.01 -5.34
CA GLN A 278 -10.04 -20.02 -5.65
C GLN A 278 -10.83 -19.02 -4.81
N ILE A 279 -10.52 -18.88 -3.52
CA ILE A 279 -11.20 -17.93 -2.64
C ILE A 279 -10.90 -16.49 -3.07
N ASN A 280 -9.67 -16.22 -3.53
CA ASN A 280 -9.20 -14.87 -3.81
C ASN A 280 -9.40 -14.42 -5.27
N ALA A 281 -9.60 -15.33 -6.22
CA ALA A 281 -9.69 -15.02 -7.65
C ALA A 281 -11.05 -15.39 -8.26
N LEU A 282 -11.65 -14.47 -9.01
CA LEU A 282 -12.80 -14.68 -9.87
C LEU A 282 -12.31 -15.14 -11.24
N LEU A 283 -12.22 -16.46 -11.41
CA LEU A 283 -11.73 -17.08 -12.65
C LEU A 283 -12.89 -17.68 -13.44
N THR A 284 -12.85 -17.50 -14.76
CA THR A 284 -13.71 -18.27 -15.66
C THR A 284 -13.35 -19.77 -15.58
N PRO A 285 -14.25 -20.70 -15.94
CA PRO A 285 -13.95 -22.13 -15.89
C PRO A 285 -12.71 -22.54 -16.70
N ARG A 286 -12.42 -21.84 -17.81
CA ARG A 286 -11.22 -22.07 -18.62
C ARG A 286 -9.96 -21.60 -17.90
N GLU A 287 -10.00 -20.41 -17.31
CA GLU A 287 -8.88 -19.89 -16.51
C GLU A 287 -8.63 -20.74 -15.26
N ASN A 288 -9.68 -21.26 -14.64
CA ASN A 288 -9.57 -22.20 -13.52
C ASN A 288 -8.86 -23.50 -13.95
N MET A 289 -9.20 -24.05 -15.12
CA MET A 289 -8.49 -25.22 -15.66
C MET A 289 -7.01 -24.93 -15.95
N VAL A 290 -6.70 -23.77 -16.54
CA VAL A 290 -5.31 -23.33 -16.77
C VAL A 290 -4.56 -23.16 -15.45
N MET A 291 -5.21 -22.55 -14.45
CA MET A 291 -4.66 -22.37 -13.11
C MET A 291 -4.37 -23.72 -12.44
N LEU A 292 -5.34 -24.64 -12.46
CA LEU A 292 -5.20 -25.99 -11.90
C LEU A 292 -4.05 -26.74 -12.59
N PHE A 293 -3.98 -26.67 -13.92
CA PHE A 293 -2.92 -27.29 -14.71
C PHE A 293 -1.53 -26.71 -14.35
N LEU A 294 -1.38 -25.39 -14.36
CA LEU A 294 -0.11 -24.71 -14.08
C LEU A 294 0.33 -24.83 -12.63
N LEU A 295 -0.59 -25.06 -11.68
CA LEU A 295 -0.26 -25.27 -10.28
C LEU A 295 0.06 -26.75 -9.98
N PHE A 296 -0.73 -27.69 -10.53
CA PHE A 296 -0.63 -29.11 -10.22
C PHE A 296 0.49 -29.81 -10.99
N VAL A 297 0.60 -29.57 -12.30
CA VAL A 297 1.50 -30.35 -13.17
C VAL A 297 2.97 -30.16 -12.82
N PRO A 298 3.49 -28.95 -12.53
CA PRO A 298 4.87 -28.82 -12.07
C PRO A 298 5.16 -29.66 -10.82
N LEU A 299 4.29 -29.60 -9.82
CA LEU A 299 4.44 -30.35 -8.58
C LEU A 299 4.36 -31.86 -8.79
N ALA A 300 3.46 -32.32 -9.66
CA ALA A 300 3.33 -33.73 -10.01
C ALA A 300 4.59 -34.24 -10.72
N LEU A 301 5.13 -33.49 -11.70
CA LEU A 301 6.37 -33.84 -12.39
C LEU A 301 7.56 -33.91 -11.42
N GLN A 302 7.70 -32.92 -10.54
CA GLN A 302 8.74 -32.89 -9.51
C GLN A 302 8.62 -34.05 -8.52
N SER A 303 7.39 -34.46 -8.20
CA SER A 303 7.11 -35.62 -7.33
C SER A 303 7.49 -36.94 -8.00
N ILE A 304 7.19 -37.08 -9.30
CA ILE A 304 7.59 -38.24 -10.12
C ILE A 304 9.11 -38.33 -10.20
N ASP A 305 9.77 -37.20 -10.47
CA ASP A 305 11.23 -37.13 -10.57
C ASP A 305 11.92 -37.53 -9.26
N THR A 306 11.41 -37.01 -8.13
CA THR A 306 11.86 -37.43 -6.79
C THR A 306 11.67 -38.94 -6.57
N ALA A 307 10.59 -39.53 -7.08
CA ALA A 307 10.36 -40.98 -7.00
C ALA A 307 11.38 -41.77 -7.83
N LEU A 308 11.67 -41.30 -9.05
CA LEU A 308 12.64 -41.92 -9.94
C LEU A 308 14.04 -41.86 -9.31
N TYR A 309 14.43 -40.71 -8.78
CA TYR A 309 15.68 -40.51 -8.05
C TYR A 309 15.83 -41.48 -6.88
N ILE A 310 14.82 -41.60 -6.02
CA ILE A 310 14.83 -42.53 -4.87
C ILE A 310 15.00 -43.99 -5.32
N ASN A 311 14.26 -44.40 -6.35
CA ASN A 311 14.33 -45.77 -6.87
C ASN A 311 15.68 -46.08 -7.53
N GLU A 312 16.32 -45.06 -8.12
CA GLU A 312 17.63 -45.15 -8.74
C GLU A 312 18.75 -45.29 -7.71
N VAL A 313 18.72 -44.50 -6.64
CA VAL A 313 19.67 -44.63 -5.52
C VAL A 313 19.65 -46.05 -4.92
N GLN A 314 18.53 -46.77 -5.04
CA GLN A 314 18.41 -48.16 -4.59
C GLN A 314 18.89 -49.22 -5.61
N LYS A 315 19.11 -48.87 -6.88
CA LYS A 315 19.46 -49.83 -7.96
C LYS A 315 20.76 -49.46 -8.66
N GLU A 316 21.86 -50.11 -8.27
CA GLU A 316 23.21 -49.85 -8.78
C GLU A 316 23.37 -49.97 -10.32
N ASP A 317 22.52 -50.75 -11.00
CA ASP A 317 22.73 -51.11 -12.42
C ASP A 317 21.98 -50.26 -13.47
N THR A 318 21.08 -49.33 -13.09
CA THR A 318 20.15 -48.68 -14.05
C THR A 318 20.33 -47.17 -14.25
N TYR A 319 21.50 -46.63 -13.92
CA TYR A 319 21.73 -45.19 -13.72
C TYR A 319 21.51 -44.29 -14.97
N ALA A 320 21.88 -44.74 -16.17
CA ALA A 320 21.99 -43.81 -17.31
C ALA A 320 20.65 -43.37 -17.93
N ILE A 321 19.60 -44.21 -17.88
CA ILE A 321 18.32 -43.92 -18.54
C ILE A 321 17.42 -43.05 -17.64
N THR A 322 17.53 -43.24 -16.33
CA THR A 322 16.75 -42.52 -15.32
C THR A 322 17.23 -41.08 -15.13
N GLU A 323 18.55 -40.84 -15.18
CA GLU A 323 19.12 -39.50 -15.04
C GLU A 323 18.67 -38.53 -16.15
N PHE A 324 18.66 -39.00 -17.41
CA PHE A 324 18.19 -38.19 -18.55
C PHE A 324 16.68 -37.92 -18.49
N GLY A 325 15.90 -38.95 -18.13
CA GLY A 325 14.45 -38.83 -17.95
C GLY A 325 14.09 -37.80 -16.88
N GLY A 326 14.75 -37.88 -15.72
CA GLY A 326 14.57 -36.96 -14.60
C GLY A 326 14.90 -35.52 -15.00
N ALA A 327 16.06 -35.29 -15.62
CA ALA A 327 16.48 -33.96 -16.04
C ALA A 327 15.49 -33.30 -17.02
N ILE A 328 14.91 -34.06 -17.96
CA ILE A 328 13.84 -33.55 -18.85
C ILE A 328 12.57 -33.23 -18.06
N THR A 329 12.13 -34.10 -17.15
CA THR A 329 10.93 -33.84 -16.35
C THR A 329 11.10 -32.62 -15.45
N GLY A 330 12.27 -32.46 -14.84
CA GLY A 330 12.65 -31.28 -14.07
C GLY A 330 12.60 -30.01 -14.91
N LEU A 331 13.17 -30.03 -16.13
CA LEU A 331 13.14 -28.90 -17.06
C LEU A 331 11.69 -28.49 -17.43
N VAL A 332 10.85 -29.46 -17.78
CA VAL A 332 9.44 -29.19 -18.13
C VAL A 332 8.68 -28.63 -16.92
N ALA A 333 8.93 -29.15 -15.72
CA ALA A 333 8.33 -28.64 -14.49
C ALA A 333 8.71 -27.19 -14.21
N VAL A 334 9.99 -26.83 -14.35
CA VAL A 334 10.48 -25.45 -14.18
C VAL A 334 9.85 -24.51 -15.21
N ILE A 335 9.70 -24.93 -16.48
CA ILE A 335 9.02 -24.14 -17.52
C ILE A 335 7.56 -23.90 -17.15
N LEU A 336 6.84 -24.93 -16.70
CA LEU A 336 5.43 -24.81 -16.31
C LEU A 336 5.25 -23.94 -15.05
N ALA A 337 6.18 -24.00 -14.09
CA ALA A 337 6.19 -23.11 -12.93
C ALA A 337 6.46 -21.64 -13.33
N GLY A 338 7.35 -21.39 -14.30
CA GLY A 338 7.47 -20.08 -14.93
C GLY A 338 6.18 -19.64 -15.66
N GLY A 339 5.48 -20.59 -16.28
CA GLY A 339 4.16 -20.39 -16.87
C GLY A 339 3.10 -19.98 -15.85
N TRP A 340 3.14 -20.54 -14.64
CA TRP A 340 2.29 -20.13 -13.51
C TRP A 340 2.53 -18.66 -13.13
N GLN A 341 3.80 -18.23 -13.07
CA GLN A 341 4.15 -16.82 -12.82
C GLN A 341 3.69 -15.89 -13.95
N ALA A 342 3.79 -16.32 -15.21
CA ALA A 342 3.28 -15.56 -16.35
C ALA A 342 1.75 -15.44 -16.33
N PHE A 343 1.05 -16.51 -15.95
CA PHE A 343 -0.40 -16.50 -15.79
C PHE A 343 -0.85 -15.55 -14.68
N PHE A 344 -0.08 -15.43 -13.59
CA PHE A 344 -0.35 -14.42 -12.56
C PHE A 344 -0.23 -12.97 -13.09
N ILE A 345 0.76 -12.68 -13.94
CA ILE A 345 0.85 -11.36 -14.61
C ILE A 345 -0.40 -11.10 -15.44
N TYR A 346 -0.91 -12.12 -16.12
CA TYR A 346 -2.17 -12.05 -16.86
C TYR A 346 -3.37 -11.77 -15.95
N LEU A 347 -3.42 -12.38 -14.76
CA LEU A 347 -4.48 -12.12 -13.77
C LEU A 347 -4.40 -10.70 -13.18
N CYS A 348 -3.19 -10.14 -13.06
CA CYS A 348 -2.95 -8.78 -12.57
C CYS A 348 -3.25 -7.67 -13.59
N LYS A 349 -3.69 -8.02 -14.82
CA LYS A 349 -3.97 -7.02 -15.84
C LYS A 349 -5.05 -6.04 -15.33
N PRO A 350 -4.75 -4.73 -15.28
CA PRO A 350 -5.69 -3.75 -14.75
C PRO A 350 -6.89 -3.58 -15.68
N ASP A 351 -8.04 -3.30 -15.10
CA ASP A 351 -9.20 -2.76 -15.81
C ASP A 351 -8.97 -1.30 -16.25
N ALA A 352 -9.91 -0.70 -16.99
CA ALA A 352 -9.89 0.71 -17.39
C ALA A 352 -9.67 1.67 -16.20
N LYS A 353 -10.12 1.28 -15.00
CA LYS A 353 -9.93 2.04 -13.75
C LYS A 353 -8.58 1.78 -13.06
N GLY A 354 -7.71 0.93 -13.61
CA GLY A 354 -6.42 0.61 -13.03
C GLY A 354 -6.44 -0.48 -11.94
N LEU A 355 -7.59 -1.11 -11.68
CA LEU A 355 -7.77 -2.10 -10.61
C LEU A 355 -7.69 -3.54 -11.14
N PRO A 356 -7.10 -4.49 -10.39
CA PRO A 356 -7.04 -5.90 -10.76
C PRO A 356 -8.35 -6.62 -10.43
N VAL A 357 -9.36 -6.43 -11.29
CA VAL A 357 -10.75 -6.89 -11.09
C VAL A 357 -10.93 -8.40 -11.01
N LYS A 358 -9.95 -9.20 -11.45
CA LYS A 358 -10.01 -10.66 -11.37
C LYS A 358 -9.83 -11.20 -9.95
N PHE A 359 -9.49 -10.35 -8.99
CA PHE A 359 -9.40 -10.75 -7.58
C PHE A 359 -10.68 -10.39 -6.85
N SER A 360 -11.41 -11.41 -6.35
CA SER A 360 -12.67 -11.25 -5.60
C SER A 360 -12.49 -10.34 -4.38
N THR A 361 -11.32 -10.45 -3.74
CA THR A 361 -10.96 -9.65 -2.57
C THR A 361 -10.78 -8.18 -2.87
N VAL A 362 -10.66 -7.79 -4.14
CA VAL A 362 -10.62 -6.39 -4.60
C VAL A 362 -12.03 -5.84 -4.81
N TRP A 363 -12.99 -6.70 -5.17
CA TRP A 363 -14.39 -6.34 -5.34
C TRP A 363 -15.16 -6.26 -4.02
N CYS A 364 -14.97 -7.21 -3.13
CA CYS A 364 -15.73 -7.33 -1.87
C CYS A 364 -15.33 -6.28 -0.81
N ILE A 365 -14.67 -5.20 -1.22
CA ILE A 365 -14.06 -4.19 -0.33
C ILE A 365 -15.01 -3.07 0.00
N ASP A 366 -15.79 -2.64 -1.00
CA ASP A 366 -16.60 -1.47 -0.84
C ASP A 366 -17.65 -1.79 0.22
N VAL A 367 -17.54 -1.11 1.37
CA VAL A 367 -18.49 -1.18 2.50
C VAL A 367 -19.91 -0.91 2.02
N MET A 368 -20.01 -0.19 0.90
CA MET A 368 -21.27 0.06 0.24
C MET A 368 -21.79 -1.12 -0.58
N GLY A 369 -21.00 -2.16 -0.88
CA GLY A 369 -21.43 -3.35 -1.63
C GLY A 369 -21.97 -3.06 -3.04
N PHE A 370 -22.05 -1.78 -3.41
CA PHE A 370 -22.67 -1.34 -4.64
C PHE A 370 -21.60 -1.27 -5.71
N GLY A 371 -21.49 -2.32 -6.52
CA GLY A 371 -21.14 -2.08 -7.92
C GLY A 371 -22.07 -0.98 -8.45
N VAL A 372 -21.58 -0.10 -9.32
CA VAL A 372 -22.41 0.95 -9.91
C VAL A 372 -23.69 0.37 -10.54
N GLU A 373 -23.61 -0.87 -11.02
CA GLU A 373 -24.72 -1.69 -11.53
C GLU A 373 -25.76 -2.04 -10.44
N THR A 374 -25.32 -2.35 -9.21
CA THR A 374 -26.24 -2.52 -8.06
C THR A 374 -26.72 -1.20 -7.47
N MET A 375 -26.05 -0.05 -7.69
CA MET A 375 -26.71 1.24 -7.44
C MET A 375 -27.86 1.46 -8.42
N GLU A 376 -27.79 0.91 -9.63
CA GLU A 376 -28.91 0.89 -10.59
C GLU A 376 -30.04 -0.04 -10.11
N GLU A 377 -29.72 -1.23 -9.56
CA GLU A 377 -30.71 -2.15 -8.97
C GLU A 377 -31.27 -1.68 -7.62
N VAL A 378 -30.49 -1.03 -6.75
CA VAL A 378 -30.97 -0.50 -5.45
C VAL A 378 -31.61 0.88 -5.62
N ALA A 379 -31.33 1.57 -6.74
CA ALA A 379 -32.15 2.67 -7.23
C ALA A 379 -33.48 2.19 -7.84
N GLU A 380 -33.72 0.88 -8.02
CA GLU A 380 -35.10 0.42 -8.09
C GLU A 380 -35.78 0.81 -6.76
N PRO A 381 -36.87 1.58 -6.83
CA PRO A 381 -37.29 2.38 -5.70
C PRO A 381 -37.73 1.47 -4.55
N LEU A 382 -36.91 1.39 -3.51
CA LEU A 382 -37.35 1.19 -2.14
C LEU A 382 -38.42 2.25 -1.87
N ALA A 383 -39.68 1.87 -2.15
CA ALA A 383 -40.90 2.63 -1.95
C ALA A 383 -40.68 4.14 -1.84
N GLN A 384 -40.55 4.83 -2.98
CA GLN A 384 -41.00 6.23 -3.02
C GLN A 384 -42.36 6.25 -2.29
N PRO A 385 -42.56 7.09 -1.25
CA PRO A 385 -43.77 7.05 -0.45
C PRO A 385 -45.00 7.06 -1.36
N LYS A 386 -45.64 5.89 -1.48
CA LYS A 386 -46.80 5.70 -2.33
C LYS A 386 -47.90 6.58 -1.77
N HIS A 387 -48.37 7.49 -2.62
CA HIS A 387 -49.50 8.41 -2.46
C HIS A 387 -49.25 9.73 -1.70
N MET A 388 -48.62 10.69 -2.38
CA MET A 388 -49.30 11.97 -2.58
C MET A 388 -49.75 12.05 -4.05
N GLN A 389 -51.06 12.18 -4.25
CA GLN A 389 -51.72 12.11 -5.56
C GLN A 389 -51.17 13.14 -6.55
N ALA A 390 -50.83 12.65 -7.73
CA ALA A 390 -50.26 13.34 -8.89
C ALA A 390 -51.26 14.31 -9.58
N GLY A 391 -51.78 15.29 -8.84
CA GLY A 391 -52.73 16.28 -9.37
C GLY A 391 -52.32 17.75 -9.20
N HIS A 392 -51.32 18.08 -8.37
CA HIS A 392 -50.99 19.48 -8.06
C HIS A 392 -49.50 19.84 -8.02
N LEU A 393 -48.60 18.93 -8.40
CA LEU A 393 -47.20 19.28 -8.67
C LEU A 393 -46.78 18.77 -10.05
N ASN A 394 -46.85 19.66 -11.03
CA ASN A 394 -46.05 19.54 -12.24
C ASN A 394 -44.57 19.68 -11.82
N LEU A 395 -43.91 18.56 -11.57
CA LEU A 395 -42.46 18.51 -11.52
C LEU A 395 -41.95 18.61 -12.97
N PRO A 396 -41.07 19.57 -13.30
CA PRO A 396 -40.48 19.66 -14.63
C PRO A 396 -39.44 18.55 -14.79
N SER A 397 -39.52 17.82 -15.91
CA SER A 397 -38.40 17.00 -16.41
C SER A 397 -37.18 17.89 -16.67
N PHE A 398 -35.99 17.44 -16.25
CA PHE A 398 -34.72 18.12 -16.55
C PHE A 398 -34.52 18.24 -18.07
N PRO A 399 -34.33 19.44 -18.64
CA PRO A 399 -33.73 19.61 -19.96
C PRO A 399 -32.19 19.42 -19.86
N ASP A 400 -31.56 18.95 -20.93
CA ASP A 400 -30.08 18.88 -21.07
C ASP A 400 -29.39 20.26 -20.97
N ASP A 401 -30.17 21.34 -21.03
CA ASP A 401 -29.79 22.66 -20.60
C ASP A 401 -30.27 22.86 -19.14
N GLY A 402 -29.31 22.94 -18.20
CA GLY A 402 -29.58 23.14 -16.77
C GLY A 402 -30.59 24.27 -16.50
N PRO A 403 -31.24 24.26 -15.31
CA PRO A 403 -32.49 24.97 -15.08
C PRO A 403 -32.41 26.44 -15.52
N LEU A 404 -33.22 26.78 -16.52
CA LEU A 404 -33.58 28.15 -16.85
C LEU A 404 -34.32 28.74 -15.65
N ASN A 405 -33.55 29.38 -14.76
CA ASN A 405 -34.09 30.21 -13.71
C ASN A 405 -34.77 31.41 -14.36
N THR A 406 -36.07 31.30 -14.61
CA THR A 406 -36.93 32.47 -14.83
C THR A 406 -37.08 33.21 -13.50
N TYR A 407 -36.04 33.94 -13.09
CA TYR A 407 -36.25 35.14 -12.29
C TYR A 407 -36.77 36.22 -13.25
N GLY A 408 -38.08 36.19 -13.48
CA GLY A 408 -38.74 37.41 -13.92
C GLY A 408 -38.52 38.49 -12.85
N PRO A 409 -38.26 39.75 -13.23
CA PRO A 409 -38.08 40.82 -12.27
C PRO A 409 -39.28 40.84 -11.33
N VAL A 410 -39.02 41.01 -10.03
CA VAL A 410 -40.03 41.65 -9.18
C VAL A 410 -40.21 43.01 -9.81
N SER A 411 -41.26 43.12 -10.63
CA SER A 411 -41.81 44.38 -11.03
C SER A 411 -42.21 45.07 -9.74
N ASP A 412 -41.31 45.88 -9.20
CA ASP A 412 -41.66 47.08 -8.47
C ASP A 412 -42.36 48.00 -9.49
N LYS A 413 -43.54 47.59 -9.95
CA LYS A 413 -44.59 48.55 -10.26
C LYS A 413 -44.84 49.22 -8.93
N ILE A 414 -44.16 50.34 -8.74
CA ILE A 414 -44.51 51.36 -7.78
C ILE A 414 -45.99 51.66 -8.07
N ASN A 415 -46.88 50.99 -7.33
CA ASN A 415 -48.28 51.37 -7.31
C ASN A 415 -48.29 52.76 -6.70
N PHE A 416 -48.47 53.79 -7.53
CA PHE A 416 -48.94 55.10 -7.13
C PHE A 416 -50.40 54.97 -6.63
N GLU A 417 -50.62 54.18 -5.59
CA GLU A 417 -51.91 54.14 -4.90
C GLU A 417 -51.97 55.35 -3.97
N ASN A 418 -52.75 56.34 -4.42
CA ASN A 418 -53.29 57.49 -3.69
C ASN A 418 -52.28 58.33 -2.87
N PRO A 419 -51.80 59.48 -3.39
CA PRO A 419 -51.11 60.44 -2.54
C PRO A 419 -52.04 60.84 -1.40
N LYS A 420 -51.54 60.74 -0.16
CA LYS A 420 -52.20 61.35 0.99
C LYS A 420 -52.44 62.82 0.66
N LYS A 421 -53.72 63.23 0.55
CA LYS A 421 -54.11 64.62 0.34
C LYS A 421 -53.40 65.50 1.37
N GLY A 422 -52.50 66.37 0.90
CA GLY A 422 -51.88 67.42 1.71
C GLY A 422 -50.35 67.48 1.76
N TYR A 423 -49.61 66.61 1.05
CA TYR A 423 -48.16 66.76 0.94
C TYR A 423 -47.69 66.38 -0.47
N HIS A 424 -47.26 67.35 -1.27
CA HIS A 424 -46.52 67.10 -2.50
C HIS A 424 -45.04 66.98 -2.11
N PRO A 425 -44.44 65.76 -2.09
CA PRO A 425 -43.01 65.65 -1.96
C PRO A 425 -42.37 66.35 -3.15
N ASP A 426 -41.34 67.14 -2.88
CA ASP A 426 -40.50 67.74 -3.90
C ASP A 426 -39.97 66.60 -4.78
N ILE A 427 -40.46 66.52 -6.02
CA ILE A 427 -40.12 65.46 -6.97
C ILE A 427 -38.60 65.40 -7.15
N SER A 428 -37.90 66.53 -7.00
CA SER A 428 -36.46 66.61 -7.08
C SER A 428 -35.77 65.92 -5.88
N GLU A 429 -36.37 65.96 -4.68
CA GLU A 429 -35.83 65.33 -3.47
C GLU A 429 -36.01 63.81 -3.50
N ASP A 430 -37.16 63.32 -3.95
CA ASP A 430 -37.41 61.89 -4.10
C ASP A 430 -36.57 61.28 -5.23
N LEU A 431 -36.44 61.97 -6.37
CA LEU A 431 -35.55 61.56 -7.44
C LEU A 431 -34.09 61.52 -6.94
N ARG A 432 -33.68 62.49 -6.12
CA ARG A 432 -32.34 62.54 -5.51
C ARG A 432 -32.13 61.41 -4.51
N LYS A 433 -33.13 61.07 -3.68
CA LYS A 433 -33.07 59.94 -2.75
C LYS A 433 -32.94 58.61 -3.49
N GLN A 434 -33.74 58.41 -4.54
CA GLN A 434 -33.67 57.22 -5.39
C GLN A 434 -32.31 57.12 -6.08
N CYS A 435 -31.84 58.20 -6.73
CA CYS A 435 -30.53 58.21 -7.38
C CYS A 435 -29.39 57.95 -6.40
N THR A 436 -29.45 58.51 -5.19
CA THR A 436 -28.42 58.29 -4.15
C THR A 436 -28.47 56.85 -3.61
N ALA A 437 -29.65 56.26 -3.47
CA ALA A 437 -29.82 54.86 -3.06
C ALA A 437 -29.28 53.89 -4.11
N THR A 438 -29.60 54.12 -5.39
CA THR A 438 -29.08 53.36 -6.52
C THR A 438 -27.56 53.52 -6.64
N GLU A 439 -27.03 54.73 -6.47
CA GLU A 439 -25.59 54.99 -6.47
C GLU A 439 -24.86 54.23 -5.34
N ARG A 440 -25.43 54.18 -4.13
CA ARG A 440 -24.87 53.41 -3.00
C ARG A 440 -24.95 51.91 -3.22
N SER A 441 -25.97 51.43 -3.94
CA SER A 441 -26.09 50.01 -4.30
C SER A 441 -25.02 49.62 -5.32
N LEU A 442 -24.94 50.36 -6.43
CA LEU A 442 -23.96 50.14 -7.50
C LEU A 442 -22.52 50.33 -7.00
N GLY A 443 -22.27 51.33 -6.16
CA GLY A 443 -20.96 51.55 -5.54
C GLY A 443 -20.55 50.49 -4.51
N ARG A 444 -21.48 49.69 -3.97
CA ARG A 444 -21.15 48.50 -3.16
C ARG A 444 -20.80 47.31 -4.05
N LEU A 445 -21.53 47.14 -5.15
CA LEU A 445 -21.29 46.08 -6.12
C LEU A 445 -19.93 46.27 -6.82
N PHE A 446 -19.63 47.47 -7.34
CA PHE A 446 -18.30 47.74 -7.92
C PHE A 446 -17.15 47.57 -6.91
N ARG A 447 -17.35 47.92 -5.63
CA ARG A 447 -16.34 47.67 -4.59
C ARG A 447 -16.12 46.19 -4.28
N HIS A 448 -17.17 45.37 -4.37
CA HIS A 448 -17.01 43.91 -4.27
C HIS A 448 -16.12 43.39 -5.41
N TRP A 449 -16.32 43.93 -6.61
CA TRP A 449 -15.60 43.57 -7.83
C TRP A 449 -14.18 44.14 -7.95
N GLU A 450 -13.90 45.26 -7.28
CA GLU A 450 -12.56 45.85 -7.18
C GLU A 450 -11.66 45.12 -6.17
N MET A 451 -12.20 44.20 -5.37
CA MET A 451 -11.35 43.39 -4.50
C MET A 451 -10.44 42.51 -5.37
N GLU A 452 -9.12 42.70 -5.24
CA GLU A 452 -8.07 42.04 -6.02
C GLU A 452 -8.20 40.50 -6.05
N LYS A 453 -8.78 39.91 -5.01
CA LYS A 453 -9.08 38.47 -4.95
C LYS A 453 -10.10 38.05 -6.02
N GLU A 454 -11.12 38.84 -6.27
CA GLU A 454 -12.19 38.52 -7.24
C GLU A 454 -11.75 38.80 -8.68
N GLN A 455 -10.92 39.84 -8.89
CA GLN A 455 -10.38 40.17 -10.21
C GLN A 455 -9.49 39.07 -10.80
N LYS A 456 -8.78 38.30 -9.96
CA LYS A 456 -7.96 37.16 -10.40
C LYS A 456 -8.75 36.02 -11.03
N HIS A 457 -10.07 36.01 -10.85
CA HIS A 457 -10.95 34.95 -11.37
C HIS A 457 -11.68 35.34 -12.66
N LEU A 458 -11.60 36.61 -13.09
CA LEU A 458 -12.22 37.13 -14.31
C LEU A 458 -11.26 37.05 -15.49
N SER A 459 -11.77 36.70 -16.67
CA SER A 459 -11.01 36.79 -17.92
C SER A 459 -10.76 38.25 -18.31
N ASP A 460 -9.72 38.49 -19.12
CA ASP A 460 -9.39 39.84 -19.60
C ASP A 460 -10.54 40.52 -20.36
N SER A 461 -11.42 39.75 -21.03
CA SER A 461 -12.60 40.29 -21.70
C SER A 461 -13.70 40.71 -20.72
N GLU A 462 -13.91 39.93 -19.66
CA GLU A 462 -14.91 40.23 -18.62
C GLU A 462 -14.45 41.41 -17.74
N LEU A 463 -13.14 41.53 -17.50
CA LEU A 463 -12.55 42.70 -16.86
C LEU A 463 -12.78 43.96 -17.68
N ARG A 464 -12.62 43.89 -19.01
CA ARG A 464 -12.94 45.02 -19.90
C ARG A 464 -14.42 45.36 -19.93
N GLU A 465 -15.31 44.36 -19.88
CA GLU A 465 -16.76 44.57 -19.79
C GLU A 465 -17.15 45.24 -18.46
N LEU A 466 -16.55 44.80 -17.35
CA LEU A 466 -16.74 45.41 -16.03
C LEU A 466 -16.23 46.87 -16.00
N GLU A 467 -15.06 47.12 -16.58
CA GLU A 467 -14.52 48.49 -16.73
C GLU A 467 -15.39 49.36 -17.62
N HIS A 468 -15.94 48.80 -18.71
CA HIS A 468 -16.88 49.48 -19.58
C HIS A 468 -18.14 49.89 -18.82
N LEU A 469 -18.80 48.95 -18.13
CA LEU A 469 -20.00 49.21 -17.32
C LEU A 469 -19.73 50.24 -16.21
N LYS A 470 -18.55 50.18 -15.59
CA LYS A 470 -18.12 51.18 -14.60
C LYS A 470 -17.95 52.57 -15.23
N SER A 471 -17.35 52.65 -16.41
CA SER A 471 -17.16 53.91 -17.14
C SER A 471 -18.50 54.51 -17.58
N GLU A 472 -19.43 53.67 -18.02
CA GLU A 472 -20.77 54.06 -18.43
C GLU A 472 -21.57 54.58 -17.23
N PHE A 473 -21.53 53.87 -16.10
CA PHE A 473 -22.16 54.33 -14.86
C PHE A 473 -21.63 55.70 -14.41
N VAL A 474 -20.31 55.92 -14.44
CA VAL A 474 -19.72 57.22 -14.09
C VAL A 474 -20.17 58.32 -15.05
N THR A 475 -20.28 58.00 -16.34
CA THR A 475 -20.73 58.92 -17.39
C THR A 475 -22.20 59.31 -17.19
N GLN A 476 -23.08 58.33 -17.01
CA GLN A 476 -24.50 58.56 -16.76
C GLN A 476 -24.73 59.30 -15.42
N ARG A 477 -23.96 58.97 -14.38
CA ARG A 477 -23.99 59.67 -13.09
C ARG A 477 -23.60 61.15 -13.24
N LYS A 478 -22.52 61.45 -13.96
CA LYS A 478 -22.09 62.84 -14.22
C LYS A 478 -23.12 63.60 -15.05
N ALA A 479 -23.71 62.95 -16.06
CA ALA A 479 -24.75 63.53 -16.90
C ALA A 479 -26.04 63.85 -16.09
N LEU A 480 -26.46 62.94 -15.22
CA LEU A 480 -27.61 63.14 -14.34
C LEU A 480 -27.34 64.24 -13.31
N ALA A 481 -26.17 64.22 -12.64
CA ALA A 481 -25.79 65.27 -11.71
C ALA A 481 -25.69 66.65 -12.40
N GLY A 482 -25.25 66.67 -13.66
CA GLY A 482 -25.25 67.86 -14.51
C GLY A 482 -26.67 68.34 -14.85
N ALA A 483 -27.59 67.44 -15.19
CA ALA A 483 -28.99 67.76 -15.46
C ALA A 483 -29.69 68.32 -14.20
N VAL A 484 -29.48 67.70 -13.04
CA VAL A 484 -30.02 68.17 -11.76
C VAL A 484 -29.45 69.53 -11.37
N ARG A 485 -28.17 69.81 -11.67
CA ARG A 485 -27.58 71.14 -11.45
C ARG A 485 -28.03 72.18 -12.47
N ALA A 486 -28.29 71.78 -13.72
CA ALA A 486 -28.81 72.67 -14.76
C ALA A 486 -30.26 73.09 -14.45
N GLU A 487 -31.07 72.18 -13.91
CA GLU A 487 -32.38 72.46 -13.30
C GLU A 487 -32.25 73.48 -12.15
N GLN A 488 -31.27 73.31 -11.25
CA GLN A 488 -31.01 74.28 -10.17
C GLN A 488 -30.51 75.65 -10.65
N GLY A 489 -29.99 75.74 -11.87
CA GLY A 489 -29.40 76.96 -12.44
C GLY A 489 -30.33 77.71 -13.41
N ARG A 490 -31.48 77.13 -13.81
CA ARG A 490 -32.54 77.88 -14.50
C ARG A 490 -33.26 78.73 -13.46
N GLY A 491 -32.96 80.02 -13.48
CA GLY A 491 -33.58 81.00 -12.58
C GLY A 491 -35.10 80.89 -12.55
N ASP A 492 -35.63 80.91 -11.32
CA ASP A 492 -36.99 81.22 -10.90
C ASP A 492 -38.13 80.69 -11.77
N CYS A 493 -38.47 79.41 -11.59
CA CYS A 493 -39.82 78.82 -11.69
C CYS A 493 -39.84 77.40 -11.09
N THR A 494 -39.22 77.15 -9.92
CA THR A 494 -39.27 75.82 -9.27
C THR A 494 -40.55 75.67 -8.42
N PRO A 495 -41.30 74.56 -8.54
CA PRO A 495 -42.44 74.26 -7.68
C PRO A 495 -41.94 73.88 -6.29
N GLY A 496 -42.03 74.82 -5.35
CA GLY A 496 -41.56 74.63 -3.96
C GLY A 496 -41.18 75.91 -3.23
N THR A 497 -40.81 76.97 -3.94
CA THR A 497 -41.03 78.33 -3.43
C THR A 497 -42.50 78.65 -3.65
N PRO A 498 -43.23 79.22 -2.67
CA PRO A 498 -44.56 79.74 -2.97
C PRO A 498 -44.37 80.74 -4.11
N PHE A 499 -44.94 80.44 -5.29
CA PHE A 499 -45.16 81.47 -6.30
C PHE A 499 -45.91 82.55 -5.54
N GLN A 500 -45.23 83.66 -5.23
CA GLN A 500 -45.90 84.86 -4.77
C GLN A 500 -46.39 85.46 -6.06
N PRO A 501 -47.66 85.23 -6.46
CA PRO A 501 -48.16 85.85 -7.66
C PRO A 501 -47.92 87.34 -7.47
N ARG A 502 -47.20 87.94 -8.42
CA ARG A 502 -47.52 89.33 -8.74
C ARG A 502 -48.99 89.30 -9.12
N GLU A 503 -49.75 90.23 -8.55
CA GLU A 503 -51.21 90.33 -8.67
C GLU A 503 -51.66 89.92 -10.08
N GLY A 504 -52.58 88.93 -10.18
CA GLY A 504 -53.16 88.53 -11.46
C GLY A 504 -53.13 87.03 -11.82
N TRP A 505 -52.18 86.20 -11.37
CA TRP A 505 -52.10 84.79 -11.83
C TRP A 505 -52.88 83.81 -10.95
N ILE A 506 -53.69 82.93 -11.57
CA ILE A 506 -54.47 81.86 -10.92
C ILE A 506 -54.08 80.50 -11.51
N ARG A 507 -53.78 79.53 -10.65
CA ARG A 507 -53.55 78.13 -11.07
C ARG A 507 -54.89 77.43 -11.24
N LEU A 508 -55.09 76.81 -12.40
CA LEU A 508 -56.29 76.05 -12.75
C LEU A 508 -55.89 74.64 -13.16
N GLU A 509 -56.80 73.69 -12.99
CA GLU A 509 -56.63 72.30 -13.40
C GLU A 509 -57.52 72.06 -14.62
N TYR A 510 -56.92 71.67 -15.74
CA TYR A 510 -57.64 71.23 -16.92
C TYR A 510 -57.76 69.71 -16.88
N VAL A 511 -58.98 69.17 -16.99
CA VAL A 511 -59.18 67.72 -17.12
C VAL A 511 -59.33 67.42 -18.61
N ASP A 512 -58.39 66.65 -19.14
CA ASP A 512 -58.42 66.18 -20.52
C ASP A 512 -59.57 65.17 -20.75
N GLU A 513 -59.90 64.89 -22.02
CA GLU A 513 -60.92 63.93 -22.44
C GLU A 513 -60.67 62.51 -21.88
N ASP A 514 -59.40 62.18 -21.60
CA ASP A 514 -58.99 60.92 -20.95
C ASP A 514 -59.10 60.93 -19.41
N GLY A 515 -59.59 62.01 -18.82
CA GLY A 515 -59.75 62.15 -17.36
C GLY A 515 -58.45 62.48 -16.61
N GLN A 516 -57.36 62.79 -17.32
CA GLN A 516 -56.11 63.24 -16.70
C GLN A 516 -56.15 64.75 -16.42
N THR A 517 -55.90 65.11 -15.16
CA THR A 517 -55.79 66.50 -14.70
C THR A 517 -54.41 67.06 -15.02
N MET A 518 -54.33 68.05 -15.91
CA MET A 518 -53.13 68.82 -16.23
C MET A 518 -53.20 70.23 -15.59
N PRO A 519 -52.29 70.57 -14.68
CA PRO A 519 -52.25 71.91 -14.10
C PRO A 519 -51.70 72.95 -15.09
N TYR A 520 -52.36 74.11 -15.16
CA TYR A 520 -51.88 75.29 -15.91
C TYR A 520 -52.06 76.57 -15.10
N HIS A 521 -51.27 77.59 -15.40
CA HIS A 521 -51.39 78.91 -14.78
C HIS A 521 -52.01 79.88 -15.78
N LEU A 522 -53.08 80.56 -15.38
CA LEU A 522 -53.77 81.59 -16.15
C LEU A 522 -53.50 82.96 -15.55
N ASN A 523 -52.94 83.88 -16.33
CA ASN A 523 -52.90 85.28 -15.93
C ASN A 523 -54.28 85.91 -16.13
N CYS A 524 -54.92 86.35 -15.06
CA CYS A 524 -56.24 86.99 -15.10
C CYS A 524 -56.19 88.41 -15.65
N GLU A 525 -55.02 89.05 -15.69
CA GLU A 525 -54.86 90.39 -16.25
C GLU A 525 -54.55 90.36 -17.75
N THR A 526 -53.75 89.39 -18.23
CA THR A 526 -53.31 89.31 -19.63
C THR A 526 -53.97 88.20 -20.44
N GLY A 527 -54.60 87.22 -19.79
CA GLY A 527 -55.18 86.03 -20.44
C GLY A 527 -54.15 84.99 -20.88
N GLU A 528 -52.86 85.16 -20.57
CA GLU A 528 -51.81 84.20 -20.91
C GLU A 528 -51.96 82.90 -20.12
N VAL A 529 -51.85 81.77 -20.82
CA VAL A 529 -51.91 80.42 -20.27
C VAL A 529 -50.53 79.76 -20.37
N GLN A 530 -49.97 79.34 -19.24
CA GLN A 530 -48.69 78.64 -19.16
C GLN A 530 -48.87 77.24 -18.57
N TRP A 531 -48.56 76.22 -19.37
CA TRP A 531 -48.71 74.80 -19.00
C TRP A 531 -47.48 74.28 -18.24
N GLU A 532 -47.69 73.51 -17.17
CA GLU A 532 -46.63 72.73 -16.49
C GLU A 532 -46.32 71.47 -17.33
N MET A 533 -45.41 71.58 -18.31
CA MET A 533 -44.97 70.42 -19.09
C MET A 533 -43.90 69.64 -18.32
N PRO A 534 -44.05 68.32 -18.09
CA PRO A 534 -42.98 67.50 -17.53
C PRO A 534 -41.83 67.38 -18.55
N ASP A 535 -40.61 67.70 -18.15
CA ASP A 535 -39.44 67.69 -19.04
C ASP A 535 -39.10 66.24 -19.48
N GLU A 536 -39.50 65.84 -20.69
CA GLU A 536 -39.30 64.51 -21.28
C GLU A 536 -37.82 64.07 -21.26
N ALA A 537 -36.90 65.03 -21.30
CA ALA A 537 -35.45 64.78 -21.24
C ALA A 537 -34.99 64.23 -19.87
N LEU A 538 -35.69 64.57 -18.78
CA LEU A 538 -35.40 64.07 -17.44
C LEU A 538 -35.98 62.67 -17.22
N GLN A 539 -37.19 62.41 -17.73
CA GLN A 539 -37.81 61.09 -17.62
C GLN A 539 -37.10 60.02 -18.46
N SER A 540 -36.66 60.35 -19.67
CA SER A 540 -35.87 59.45 -20.52
C SER A 540 -34.52 59.08 -19.88
N ARG A 541 -33.85 60.04 -19.22
CA ARG A 541 -32.60 59.79 -18.49
C ARG A 541 -32.79 59.01 -17.18
N ALA A 542 -33.91 59.22 -16.48
CA ALA A 542 -34.26 58.41 -15.31
C ALA A 542 -34.54 56.93 -15.68
N ARG A 543 -35.15 56.68 -16.85
CA ARG A 543 -35.32 55.32 -17.39
C ARG A 543 -33.98 54.63 -17.69
N GLY A 544 -33.00 55.34 -18.25
CA GLY A 544 -31.66 54.80 -18.49
C GLY A 544 -30.98 54.28 -17.22
N LEU A 545 -31.05 55.04 -16.11
CA LEU A 545 -30.51 54.62 -14.82
C LEU A 545 -31.26 53.45 -14.17
N SER A 546 -32.53 53.23 -14.52
CA SER A 546 -33.33 52.11 -14.00
C SER A 546 -33.02 50.77 -14.66
N LEU A 547 -32.33 50.77 -15.81
CA LEU A 547 -31.93 49.55 -16.55
C LEU A 547 -30.59 48.98 -16.05
N ILE A 548 -29.69 49.82 -15.52
CA ILE A 548 -28.38 49.40 -15.01
C ILE A 548 -28.48 48.31 -13.91
N PRO A 549 -29.43 48.36 -12.94
CA PRO A 549 -29.59 47.30 -11.96
C PRO A 549 -29.92 45.92 -12.55
N GLU A 550 -30.73 45.86 -13.61
CA GLU A 550 -31.06 44.59 -14.29
C GLU A 550 -29.83 44.01 -15.01
N GLU A 551 -29.05 44.85 -15.70
CA GLU A 551 -27.81 44.43 -16.33
C GLU A 551 -26.77 43.95 -15.31
N LEU A 552 -26.68 44.62 -14.15
CA LEU A 552 -25.76 44.23 -13.09
C LEU A 552 -26.18 42.92 -12.38
N ASP A 553 -27.48 42.68 -12.21
CA ASP A 553 -27.99 41.42 -11.67
C ASP A 553 -27.74 40.26 -12.64
N THR A 554 -27.89 40.52 -13.95
CA THR A 554 -27.52 39.57 -15.00
C THR A 554 -26.02 39.24 -14.96
N TYR A 555 -25.17 40.24 -14.72
CA TYR A 555 -23.73 40.04 -14.52
C TYR A 555 -23.43 39.26 -13.23
N GLU A 556 -24.11 39.57 -12.12
CA GLU A 556 -23.98 38.84 -10.85
C GLU A 556 -24.38 37.35 -11.00
N GLN A 557 -25.42 37.06 -11.78
CA GLN A 557 -25.84 35.69 -12.08
C GLN A 557 -24.80 34.95 -12.94
N LYS A 558 -24.27 35.59 -14.00
CA LYS A 558 -23.18 35.03 -14.82
C LYS A 558 -21.96 34.71 -13.96
N VAL A 559 -21.61 35.60 -13.05
CA VAL A 559 -20.52 35.39 -12.10
C VAL A 559 -20.80 34.25 -11.14
N LYS A 560 -22.00 34.16 -10.56
CA LYS A 560 -22.35 33.06 -9.66
C LYS A 560 -22.27 31.74 -10.38
N ALA A 561 -22.77 31.67 -11.61
CA ALA A 561 -22.59 30.52 -12.48
C ALA A 561 -21.10 30.24 -12.74
N TYR A 562 -20.28 31.26 -12.97
CA TYR A 562 -18.84 31.10 -13.15
C TYR A 562 -18.11 30.64 -11.86
N LYS A 563 -18.54 31.09 -10.68
CA LYS A 563 -18.04 30.64 -9.36
C LYS A 563 -18.47 29.22 -9.05
N GLU A 564 -19.68 28.82 -9.42
CA GLU A 564 -20.13 27.42 -9.36
C GLU A 564 -19.28 26.56 -10.30
N VAL A 565 -19.07 27.01 -11.55
CA VAL A 565 -18.17 26.39 -12.52
C VAL A 565 -16.71 26.39 -12.03
N GLN A 566 -16.26 27.40 -11.28
CA GLN A 566 -14.93 27.43 -10.69
C GLN A 566 -14.81 26.58 -9.42
N LYS A 567 -15.88 26.44 -8.63
CA LYS A 567 -15.92 25.48 -7.52
C LYS A 567 -15.85 24.06 -8.08
N THR A 568 -16.61 23.76 -9.13
CA THR A 568 -16.48 22.48 -9.84
C THR A 568 -15.10 22.34 -10.50
N LYS A 569 -14.50 23.42 -11.03
CA LYS A 569 -13.08 23.39 -11.49
C LYS A 569 -12.04 23.27 -10.37
N GLY A 570 -12.31 23.79 -9.17
CA GLY A 570 -11.48 23.62 -7.99
C GLY A 570 -11.53 22.17 -7.49
N PHE A 571 -12.70 21.53 -7.61
CA PHE A 571 -12.82 20.09 -7.56
C PHE A 571 -12.05 19.42 -8.71
N HIS A 572 -12.10 19.93 -9.94
CA HIS A 572 -11.31 19.40 -11.07
C HIS A 572 -9.78 19.56 -10.88
N LEU A 573 -9.29 20.54 -10.10
CA LEU A 573 -7.87 20.63 -9.74
C LEU A 573 -7.46 19.54 -8.73
N LEU A 574 -8.36 19.12 -7.84
CA LEU A 574 -8.19 17.88 -7.06
C LEU A 574 -8.31 16.62 -7.93
N GLU A 575 -8.98 16.77 -9.06
CA GLU A 575 -9.22 15.77 -10.09
C GLU A 575 -8.24 15.87 -11.27
N ASP A 576 -7.12 16.60 -11.16
CA ASP A 576 -6.13 16.68 -12.24
C ASP A 576 -5.57 15.27 -12.44
N ASN A 577 -6.20 14.55 -13.37
CA ASN A 577 -6.14 13.11 -13.49
C ASN A 577 -4.72 12.65 -13.78
N ARG A 578 -3.87 13.51 -14.34
CA ARG A 578 -2.51 13.17 -14.70
C ARG A 578 -1.64 12.81 -13.49
N PHE A 579 -1.72 13.60 -12.42
CA PHE A 579 -0.94 13.31 -11.20
C PHE A 579 -1.51 12.10 -10.45
N ASN A 580 -2.84 11.99 -10.42
CA ASN A 580 -3.52 10.86 -9.78
C ASN A 580 -3.33 9.55 -10.57
N GLU A 581 -3.27 9.58 -11.89
CA GLU A 581 -3.02 8.42 -12.75
C GLU A 581 -1.60 7.88 -12.59
N ALA A 582 -0.59 8.76 -12.57
CA ALA A 582 0.79 8.31 -12.37
C ALA A 582 0.97 7.65 -11.00
N ARG A 583 0.39 8.25 -9.94
CA ARG A 583 0.51 7.74 -8.57
C ARG A 583 -0.35 6.49 -8.33
N SER A 584 -1.56 6.43 -8.89
CA SER A 584 -2.42 5.25 -8.82
C SER A 584 -1.85 4.07 -9.61
N ARG A 585 -1.03 4.28 -10.65
CA ARG A 585 -0.36 3.18 -11.37
C ARG A 585 0.92 2.66 -10.70
N MET A 586 1.41 3.31 -9.64
CA MET A 586 2.64 2.88 -8.97
C MET A 586 2.57 1.44 -8.42
N PRO A 587 1.50 1.02 -7.69
CA PRO A 587 1.43 -0.34 -7.16
C PRO A 587 1.43 -1.41 -8.25
N LEU A 588 0.72 -1.16 -9.36
CA LEU A 588 0.74 -2.02 -10.54
C LEU A 588 2.16 -2.12 -11.14
N ARG A 589 2.86 -1.01 -11.32
CA ARG A 589 4.23 -1.01 -11.88
C ARG A 589 5.20 -1.79 -11.01
N MET A 590 5.11 -1.64 -9.69
CA MET A 590 5.94 -2.37 -8.72
C MET A 590 5.60 -3.87 -8.70
N THR A 591 4.31 -4.22 -8.76
CA THR A 591 3.86 -5.62 -8.86
C THR A 591 4.34 -6.28 -10.15
N ASN A 592 4.24 -5.58 -11.28
CA ASN A 592 4.77 -6.04 -12.56
C ASN A 592 6.29 -6.16 -12.52
N PHE A 593 7.00 -5.21 -11.91
CA PHE A 593 8.45 -5.27 -11.73
C PHE A 593 8.86 -6.52 -10.93
N GLY A 594 8.23 -6.77 -9.78
CA GLY A 594 8.50 -8.00 -9.00
C GLY A 594 8.19 -9.27 -9.77
N SER A 595 7.11 -9.28 -10.56
CA SER A 595 6.76 -10.42 -11.41
C SER A 595 7.79 -10.65 -12.53
N LEU A 596 8.30 -9.58 -13.14
CA LEU A 596 9.31 -9.66 -14.20
C LEU A 596 10.67 -10.13 -13.64
N VAL A 597 11.05 -9.67 -12.45
CA VAL A 597 12.24 -10.16 -11.76
C VAL A 597 12.12 -11.65 -11.46
N SER A 598 10.98 -12.10 -10.93
CA SER A 598 10.71 -13.53 -10.71
C SER A 598 10.75 -14.33 -12.01
N LEU A 599 10.14 -13.84 -13.10
CA LEU A 599 10.18 -14.48 -14.42
C LEU A 599 11.61 -14.59 -14.96
N PHE A 600 12.43 -13.55 -14.76
CA PHE A 600 13.83 -13.58 -15.16
C PHE A 600 14.63 -14.65 -14.38
N CYS A 601 14.36 -14.80 -13.07
CA CYS A 601 14.92 -15.90 -12.28
C CYS A 601 14.49 -17.27 -12.82
N TRP A 602 13.21 -17.44 -13.19
CA TRP A 602 12.74 -18.67 -13.84
C TRP A 602 13.45 -18.94 -15.17
N CYS A 603 13.65 -17.94 -16.01
CA CYS A 603 14.44 -18.09 -17.24
C CYS A 603 15.88 -18.53 -16.94
N GLY A 604 16.51 -17.98 -15.91
CA GLY A 604 17.83 -18.41 -15.45
C GLY A 604 17.86 -19.87 -15.03
N ALA A 605 16.89 -20.31 -14.23
CA ALA A 605 16.76 -21.72 -13.82
C ALA A 605 16.49 -22.66 -14.99
N ILE A 606 15.70 -22.24 -15.98
CA ILE A 606 15.47 -23.01 -17.21
C ILE A 606 16.78 -23.22 -17.97
N VAL A 607 17.58 -22.15 -18.12
CA VAL A 607 18.88 -22.24 -18.82
C VAL A 607 19.85 -23.14 -18.06
N ASP A 608 19.96 -22.99 -16.74
CA ASP A 608 20.85 -23.81 -15.92
C ASP A 608 20.46 -25.29 -15.98
N THR A 609 19.17 -25.60 -15.78
CA THR A 609 18.65 -26.97 -15.88
C THR A 609 18.84 -27.55 -17.29
N ALA A 610 18.67 -26.75 -18.35
CA ALA A 610 18.90 -27.20 -19.72
C ALA A 610 20.39 -27.50 -20.00
N LEU A 611 21.31 -26.74 -19.41
CA LEU A 611 22.74 -27.01 -19.51
C LEU A 611 23.12 -28.32 -18.79
N GLU A 612 22.45 -28.65 -17.69
CA GLU A 612 22.64 -29.94 -17.02
C GLU A 612 22.17 -31.11 -17.89
N VAL A 613 20.98 -30.99 -18.49
CA VAL A 613 20.47 -31.97 -19.46
C VAL A 613 21.47 -32.18 -20.61
N ALA A 614 22.05 -31.09 -21.15
CA ALA A 614 23.02 -31.17 -22.23
C ALA A 614 24.37 -31.79 -21.82
N LYS A 615 24.80 -31.62 -20.56
CA LYS A 615 26.02 -32.25 -20.03
C LYS A 615 25.88 -33.77 -19.92
N ILE A 616 24.69 -34.26 -19.57
CA ILE A 616 24.41 -35.71 -19.48
C ILE A 616 24.59 -36.36 -20.86
N ASP A 617 24.09 -35.73 -21.91
CA ASP A 617 24.19 -36.24 -23.30
C ASP A 617 25.66 -36.34 -23.78
N THR A 618 26.47 -35.32 -23.49
CA THR A 618 27.88 -35.29 -23.94
C THR A 618 28.82 -36.20 -23.14
N THR A 619 28.49 -36.53 -21.90
CA THR A 619 29.32 -37.41 -21.05
C THR A 619 28.89 -38.86 -21.10
N GLY A 620 27.62 -39.14 -21.43
CA GLY A 620 27.07 -40.49 -21.62
C GLY A 620 27.88 -41.31 -22.62
N ASP A 621 28.20 -40.76 -23.79
CA ASP A 621 29.02 -41.44 -24.81
C ASP A 621 30.46 -41.70 -24.35
N ARG A 622 31.03 -40.78 -23.57
CA ARG A 622 32.41 -40.88 -23.08
C ARG A 622 32.54 -41.91 -21.96
N ASN A 623 31.57 -41.94 -21.06
CA ASN A 623 31.52 -42.89 -19.95
C ASN A 623 31.04 -44.28 -20.38
N ALA A 624 30.18 -44.38 -21.41
CA ALA A 624 29.84 -45.64 -22.04
C ALA A 624 31.07 -46.30 -22.68
N ALA A 625 31.90 -45.53 -23.40
CA ALA A 625 33.14 -46.05 -23.98
C ALA A 625 34.17 -46.48 -22.91
N VAL A 626 34.28 -45.75 -21.80
CA VAL A 626 35.15 -46.12 -20.67
C VAL A 626 34.62 -47.34 -19.91
N ARG A 627 33.31 -47.43 -19.68
CA ARG A 627 32.68 -48.62 -19.04
C ARG A 627 32.74 -49.86 -19.91
N GLU A 628 32.60 -49.74 -21.23
CA GLU A 628 32.76 -50.89 -22.14
C GLU A 628 34.23 -51.39 -22.15
N GLY A 629 35.20 -50.49 -21.97
CA GLY A 629 36.61 -50.83 -21.78
C GLY A 629 36.90 -51.53 -20.44
N ILE A 630 36.26 -51.11 -19.36
CA ILE A 630 36.44 -51.70 -18.02
C ILE A 630 35.70 -53.05 -17.90
N ASN A 631 34.49 -53.18 -18.43
CA ASN A 631 33.70 -54.41 -18.36
C ASN A 631 34.25 -55.55 -19.24
N ARG A 632 35.04 -55.25 -20.29
CA ARG A 632 35.79 -56.29 -21.02
C ARG A 632 36.94 -56.90 -20.22
N HIS A 633 37.35 -56.30 -19.09
CA HIS A 633 38.46 -56.77 -18.27
C HIS A 633 38.06 -57.37 -16.90
N LEU A 634 36.78 -57.39 -16.54
CA LEU A 634 36.29 -57.88 -15.25
C LEU A 634 35.30 -59.05 -15.36
N VAL A 635 35.59 -60.04 -16.22
CA VAL A 635 34.89 -61.34 -16.21
C VAL A 635 35.67 -62.35 -15.36
N ALA A 636 35.40 -62.37 -14.06
CA ALA A 636 35.53 -63.48 -13.09
C ALA A 636 35.29 -62.87 -11.68
N SER A 637 34.50 -63.37 -10.74
CA SER A 637 33.72 -64.60 -10.51
C SER A 637 32.75 -64.26 -9.34
N PRO A 638 31.53 -64.83 -9.22
CA PRO A 638 30.61 -64.45 -8.15
C PRO A 638 30.93 -65.18 -6.84
N VAL A 639 31.09 -64.44 -5.74
CA VAL A 639 31.11 -65.01 -4.38
C VAL A 639 29.86 -64.55 -3.64
N SER A 640 29.01 -65.52 -3.32
CA SER A 640 27.84 -65.41 -2.47
C SER A 640 28.24 -65.22 -1.01
N TYR A 641 27.58 -64.30 -0.29
CA TYR A 641 27.41 -64.43 1.16
C TYR A 641 25.96 -64.17 1.55
N GLY A 642 25.46 -65.07 2.39
CA GLY A 642 24.12 -65.08 2.90
C GLY A 642 24.01 -64.58 4.35
N THR A 643 22.80 -64.11 4.61
CA THR A 643 22.06 -63.97 5.89
C THR A 643 22.27 -62.77 6.82
N PRO A 644 21.15 -62.23 7.38
CA PRO A 644 21.11 -60.95 8.08
C PRO A 644 20.80 -61.10 9.58
N ALA A 645 21.53 -60.42 10.47
CA ALA A 645 21.04 -60.06 11.80
C ALA A 645 22.04 -59.13 12.53
N LEU A 646 21.49 -58.17 13.27
CA LEU A 646 22.10 -57.34 14.32
C LEU A 646 23.06 -56.23 13.89
N LEU A 647 22.57 -54.98 13.87
CA LEU A 647 23.25 -53.84 14.48
C LEU A 647 22.29 -52.64 14.60
N ASP A 648 21.53 -52.62 15.70
CA ASP A 648 21.09 -51.38 16.34
C ASP A 648 22.31 -50.79 17.07
N SER A 649 22.49 -49.47 17.02
CA SER A 649 23.60 -48.65 17.55
C SER A 649 24.89 -48.59 16.70
N ALA A 650 24.95 -47.60 15.81
CA ALA A 650 26.17 -47.18 15.14
C ALA A 650 26.70 -45.88 15.77
N THR A 651 27.57 -46.01 16.76
CA THR A 651 28.57 -44.99 17.12
C THR A 651 29.68 -45.00 16.07
N PHE A 652 30.07 -43.81 15.59
CA PHE A 652 31.16 -43.61 14.64
C PHE A 652 32.46 -44.26 15.14
N TYR A 653 32.93 -45.30 14.44
CA TYR A 653 34.28 -45.82 14.60
C TYR A 653 35.20 -45.19 13.53
N SER A 654 36.35 -44.74 14.03
CA SER A 654 37.55 -44.26 13.34
C SER A 654 37.89 -44.99 12.01
N PRO A 655 38.36 -44.27 10.97
CA PRO A 655 38.81 -44.87 9.72
C PRO A 655 40.29 -45.28 9.83
N THR A 656 40.58 -46.39 10.51
CA THR A 656 41.90 -47.03 10.45
C THR A 656 41.79 -48.54 10.29
N SER A 657 41.35 -48.99 9.12
CA SER A 657 41.76 -50.29 8.58
C SER A 657 41.51 -50.35 7.08
N ILE A 658 42.57 -50.30 6.28
CA ILE A 658 42.51 -50.68 4.86
C ILE A 658 42.55 -52.22 4.83
N ALA A 659 41.46 -52.85 4.41
CA ALA A 659 41.46 -54.29 4.11
C ALA A 659 42.11 -54.52 2.73
N CYS A 660 43.34 -55.04 2.70
CA CYS A 660 44.00 -55.45 1.46
C CYS A 660 43.31 -56.69 0.87
N ARG A 661 42.80 -56.58 -0.37
CA ARG A 661 42.47 -57.72 -1.23
C ARG A 661 43.66 -57.98 -2.17
N PRO A 662 44.05 -59.23 -2.45
CA PRO A 662 45.09 -59.50 -3.43
C PRO A 662 44.55 -59.22 -4.84
N GLY A 663 44.88 -58.04 -5.35
CA GLY A 663 44.49 -57.50 -6.65
C GLY A 663 45.09 -56.10 -6.78
N SER A 664 45.66 -55.77 -7.93
CA SER A 664 46.69 -54.75 -8.18
C SER A 664 46.32 -53.26 -7.97
N GLU A 665 45.32 -52.92 -7.15
CA GLU A 665 44.85 -51.54 -7.00
C GLU A 665 44.62 -51.20 -5.52
N ILE A 666 45.44 -50.26 -5.03
CA ILE A 666 45.33 -49.66 -3.70
C ILE A 666 44.80 -48.25 -3.90
N TYR A 667 43.61 -47.96 -3.36
CA TYR A 667 43.05 -46.61 -3.29
C TYR A 667 43.22 -46.10 -1.87
N THR A 668 44.07 -45.09 -1.69
CA THR A 668 44.15 -44.31 -0.45
C THR A 668 43.23 -43.11 -0.57
N ALA A 669 42.17 -43.07 0.23
CA ALA A 669 41.34 -41.88 0.41
C ALA A 669 41.50 -41.42 1.86
N ASP A 670 42.26 -40.36 2.07
CA ASP A 670 42.24 -39.61 3.32
C ASP A 670 41.20 -38.50 3.17
N LEU A 671 40.14 -38.54 4.00
CA LEU A 671 38.89 -37.82 3.74
C LEU A 671 39.00 -36.29 3.94
N LEU A 672 40.12 -35.79 4.44
CA LEU A 672 40.36 -34.36 4.69
C LEU A 672 41.38 -33.69 3.75
N GLY A 673 42.11 -34.45 2.93
CA GLY A 673 43.07 -33.91 1.95
C GLY A 673 42.48 -33.50 0.59
N SER A 674 41.17 -33.65 0.39
CA SER A 674 40.54 -33.55 -0.94
C SER A 674 40.45 -32.12 -1.52
N ARG A 675 40.76 -31.07 -0.75
CA ARG A 675 40.70 -29.68 -1.24
C ARG A 675 42.00 -29.11 -1.81
N LEU A 676 43.15 -29.79 -1.68
CA LEU A 676 44.43 -29.27 -2.19
C LEU A 676 45.10 -30.13 -3.27
N LEU A 677 44.61 -31.34 -3.55
CA LEU A 677 45.08 -32.15 -4.69
C LEU A 677 44.20 -31.92 -5.92
N SER A 678 44.26 -30.72 -6.51
CA SER A 678 43.55 -30.38 -7.76
C SER A 678 44.19 -30.97 -9.02
N SER A 679 45.10 -31.93 -8.89
CA SER A 679 45.55 -32.76 -10.00
C SER A 679 45.71 -34.19 -9.49
N ALA A 680 44.85 -35.09 -9.97
CA ALA A 680 44.96 -36.51 -9.72
C ALA A 680 46.32 -37.02 -10.22
N VAL A 681 47.26 -37.20 -9.29
CA VAL A 681 48.45 -38.02 -9.51
C VAL A 681 48.10 -39.41 -8.98
N THR A 682 47.33 -40.18 -9.75
CA THR A 682 47.24 -41.64 -9.57
C THR A 682 48.55 -42.26 -10.02
N ARG A 683 49.61 -42.16 -9.20
CA ARG A 683 50.82 -42.96 -9.40
C ARG A 683 50.55 -44.34 -8.82
N LYS A 684 50.63 -45.38 -9.65
CA LYS A 684 50.57 -46.77 -9.21
C LYS A 684 51.69 -47.00 -8.20
N CYS A 685 51.34 -47.41 -6.98
CA CYS A 685 52.34 -47.88 -6.03
C CYS A 685 52.90 -49.22 -6.56
N GLY A 686 54.21 -49.31 -6.77
CA GLY A 686 54.88 -50.45 -7.42
C GLY A 686 54.89 -51.76 -6.61
N LEU A 687 54.16 -51.79 -5.49
CA LEU A 687 54.17 -52.91 -4.55
C LEU A 687 53.25 -54.02 -5.02
N THR A 688 53.84 -55.10 -5.51
CA THR A 688 53.13 -56.34 -5.79
C THR A 688 53.35 -57.31 -4.63
N ASN A 689 52.26 -57.72 -3.98
CA ASN A 689 52.18 -58.78 -2.95
C ASN A 689 52.77 -58.50 -1.55
N SER A 690 52.90 -57.24 -1.12
CA SER A 690 53.36 -56.92 0.25
C SER A 690 52.22 -56.40 1.14
N ILE A 691 52.17 -56.82 2.41
CA ILE A 691 51.20 -56.32 3.40
C ILE A 691 51.69 -54.94 3.86
N ILE A 692 50.89 -53.90 3.65
CA ILE A 692 51.20 -52.56 4.12
C ILE A 692 50.71 -52.44 5.56
N ASP A 693 51.65 -52.22 6.47
CA ASP A 693 51.40 -52.01 7.90
C ASP A 693 51.01 -50.55 8.19
N ASP A 694 51.59 -49.56 7.48
CA ASP A 694 51.31 -48.12 7.65
C ASP A 694 51.63 -47.32 6.36
N VAL A 695 51.05 -46.13 6.20
CA VAL A 695 51.27 -45.22 5.05
C VAL A 695 51.48 -43.79 5.53
N PHE A 696 52.49 -43.11 4.99
CA PHE A 696 52.85 -41.75 5.40
C PHE A 696 53.50 -40.97 4.25
N ILE A 697 53.78 -39.69 4.46
CA ILE A 697 54.40 -38.80 3.45
C ILE A 697 55.88 -38.63 3.79
N LEU A 698 56.75 -38.81 2.78
CA LEU A 698 58.20 -38.60 2.87
C LEU A 698 58.56 -37.11 2.74
N GLU A 699 59.77 -36.73 3.18
CA GLU A 699 60.29 -35.36 3.08
C GLU A 699 60.24 -34.78 1.65
N ASN A 700 60.39 -35.63 0.63
CA ASN A 700 60.31 -35.23 -0.78
C ASN A 700 58.86 -35.06 -1.30
N GLY A 701 57.86 -35.18 -0.42
CA GLY A 701 56.43 -35.12 -0.75
C GLY A 701 55.87 -36.38 -1.42
N GLU A 702 56.66 -37.46 -1.51
CA GLU A 702 56.19 -38.72 -2.05
C GLU A 702 55.60 -39.64 -0.97
N LEU A 703 54.74 -40.58 -1.39
CA LEU A 703 54.11 -41.53 -0.48
C LEU A 703 55.13 -42.60 -0.05
N GLY A 704 55.30 -42.78 1.25
CA GLY A 704 56.01 -43.89 1.88
C GLY A 704 55.04 -44.92 2.45
N ALA A 705 55.44 -46.18 2.45
CA ALA A 705 54.70 -47.26 3.09
C ALA A 705 55.64 -48.04 4.01
N LEU A 706 55.12 -48.46 5.16
CA LEU A 706 55.74 -49.45 6.02
C LEU A 706 55.19 -50.82 5.61
N SER A 707 56.05 -51.75 5.22
CA SER A 707 55.62 -53.09 4.82
C SER A 707 56.60 -54.15 5.32
N SER A 708 56.11 -55.08 6.14
CA SER A 708 56.91 -56.18 6.69
C SER A 708 58.17 -55.69 7.43
N GLY A 709 58.05 -54.57 8.14
CA GLY A 709 59.16 -53.96 8.87
C GLY A 709 60.21 -53.29 7.97
N LYS A 710 59.87 -52.96 6.72
CA LYS A 710 60.70 -52.15 5.82
C LYS A 710 59.98 -50.88 5.43
N VAL A 711 60.72 -49.78 5.37
CA VAL A 711 60.20 -48.50 4.91
C VAL A 711 60.52 -48.35 3.43
N ILE A 712 59.48 -48.26 2.61
CA ILE A 712 59.58 -48.30 1.16
C ILE A 712 58.87 -47.11 0.53
N GLN A 713 59.44 -46.56 -0.53
CA GLN A 713 58.84 -45.48 -1.29
C GLN A 713 57.83 -46.07 -2.28
N CYS A 714 56.58 -45.64 -2.22
CA CYS A 714 55.50 -46.27 -2.98
C CYS A 714 55.73 -46.17 -4.50
N ALA A 715 56.32 -45.07 -4.97
CA ALA A 715 56.56 -44.83 -6.39
C ALA A 715 57.64 -45.75 -6.99
N THR A 716 58.69 -46.08 -6.24
CA THR A 716 59.87 -46.81 -6.73
C THR A 716 59.94 -48.25 -6.22
N GLY A 717 59.30 -48.54 -5.08
CA GLY A 717 59.47 -49.79 -4.34
C GLY A 717 60.83 -49.91 -3.64
N GLU A 718 61.67 -48.87 -3.70
CA GLU A 718 62.99 -48.86 -3.06
C GLU A 718 62.86 -48.67 -1.54
N GLU A 719 63.71 -49.37 -0.79
CA GLU A 719 63.81 -49.22 0.65
C GLU A 719 64.47 -47.88 0.99
N VAL A 720 63.70 -46.95 1.56
CA VAL A 720 64.15 -45.58 1.86
C VAL A 720 65.03 -45.56 3.10
N VAL A 721 64.71 -46.43 4.06
CA VAL A 721 65.43 -46.53 5.34
C VAL A 721 65.64 -47.99 5.67
N ALA A 722 66.91 -48.40 5.68
CA ALA A 722 67.31 -49.66 6.27
C ALA A 722 67.16 -49.57 7.80
N LEU A 723 66.09 -50.16 8.32
CA LEU A 723 65.92 -50.43 9.74
C LEU A 723 66.99 -51.45 10.12
N GLY A 724 68.16 -50.97 10.58
CA GLY A 724 69.31 -51.84 10.89
C GLY A 724 68.94 -52.95 11.89
N GLU A 725 69.75 -54.01 12.00
CA GLU A 725 69.43 -55.19 12.84
C GLU A 725 69.12 -54.91 14.32
N SER A 726 69.49 -53.72 14.82
CA SER A 726 69.21 -53.26 16.19
C SER A 726 67.94 -52.41 16.31
N ALA A 727 67.27 -52.11 15.19
CA ALA A 727 66.02 -51.37 15.18
C ALA A 727 64.85 -52.29 15.53
N PRO A 728 63.94 -51.86 16.43
CA PRO A 728 62.71 -52.58 16.70
C PRO A 728 61.81 -52.58 15.46
N GLN A 729 60.96 -53.60 15.29
CA GLN A 729 59.97 -53.59 14.22
C GLN A 729 58.93 -52.49 14.50
N PRO A 730 58.84 -51.44 13.68
CA PRO A 730 57.90 -50.37 13.93
C PRO A 730 56.47 -50.84 13.60
N ARG A 731 55.51 -50.38 14.40
CA ARG A 731 54.07 -50.50 14.14
C ARG A 731 53.53 -49.26 13.44
N LEU A 732 54.02 -48.09 13.85
CA LEU A 732 53.67 -46.78 13.31
C LEU A 732 54.95 -46.02 13.01
N ILE A 733 54.98 -45.25 11.93
CA ILE A 733 56.17 -44.46 11.55
C ILE A 733 55.81 -43.15 10.85
N ALA A 734 56.56 -42.09 11.15
CA ALA A 734 56.47 -40.80 10.49
C ALA A 734 57.85 -40.21 10.20
N GLN A 735 57.94 -39.42 9.12
CA GLN A 735 59.14 -38.67 8.75
C GLN A 735 58.88 -37.17 8.87
N SER A 736 59.73 -36.49 9.62
CA SER A 736 59.76 -35.03 9.71
C SER A 736 60.25 -34.41 8.41
N ALA A 737 59.83 -33.17 8.15
CA ALA A 737 60.34 -32.32 7.07
C ALA A 737 61.87 -32.08 7.16
N THR A 738 62.52 -32.36 8.29
CA THR A 738 63.99 -32.27 8.43
C THR A 738 64.71 -33.60 8.12
N GLY A 739 63.95 -34.62 7.69
CA GLY A 739 64.44 -35.96 7.40
C GLY A 739 64.58 -36.86 8.63
N ALA A 740 64.28 -36.36 9.84
CA ALA A 740 64.24 -37.16 11.05
C ALA A 740 63.05 -38.13 11.06
N TRP A 741 63.22 -39.29 11.65
CA TRP A 741 62.21 -40.34 11.71
C TRP A 741 61.78 -40.61 13.15
N VAL A 742 60.49 -40.87 13.30
CA VAL A 742 59.87 -41.29 14.56
C VAL A 742 59.13 -42.58 14.31
N ALA A 743 59.40 -43.59 15.13
CA ALA A 743 58.76 -44.88 15.01
C ALA A 743 58.30 -45.38 16.38
N ILE A 744 57.15 -46.05 16.43
CA ILE A 744 56.65 -46.70 17.65
C ILE A 744 56.80 -48.21 17.46
N ALA A 745 57.55 -48.87 18.33
CA ALA A 745 57.83 -50.29 18.23
C ALA A 745 56.58 -51.16 18.44
N ARG A 746 56.46 -52.24 17.67
CA ARG A 746 55.33 -53.18 17.72
C ARG A 746 55.29 -53.99 19.02
N GLU A 747 56.45 -54.34 19.59
CA GLU A 747 56.53 -55.29 20.71
C GLU A 747 56.24 -54.67 22.08
N ASP A 748 56.76 -53.48 22.35
CA ASP A 748 56.68 -52.85 23.67
C ASP A 748 56.10 -51.42 23.64
N GLY A 749 55.73 -50.94 22.45
CA GLY A 749 55.26 -49.58 22.24
C GLY A 749 56.31 -48.51 22.48
N GLN A 750 57.58 -48.86 22.70
CA GLN A 750 58.61 -47.86 22.93
C GLN A 750 58.77 -46.99 21.69
N ILE A 751 58.90 -45.69 21.89
CA ILE A 751 59.13 -44.75 20.80
C ILE A 751 60.62 -44.70 20.47
N TYR A 752 60.95 -44.65 19.20
CA TYR A 752 62.32 -44.61 18.70
C TYR A 752 62.48 -43.46 17.72
N PHE A 753 63.69 -42.90 17.73
CA PHE A 753 64.04 -41.73 16.93
C PHE A 753 65.28 -42.02 16.11
N ASN A 754 65.28 -41.53 14.89
CA ASN A 754 66.44 -41.57 14.01
C ASN A 754 66.61 -40.18 13.37
N ASN A 755 67.83 -39.67 13.34
CA ASN A 755 68.11 -38.34 12.80
C ASN A 755 68.13 -38.27 11.25
N GLY A 756 67.76 -39.36 10.56
CA GLY A 756 67.80 -39.48 9.10
C GLY A 756 69.19 -39.64 8.50
N ARG A 757 70.25 -39.36 9.27
CA ARG A 757 71.66 -39.38 8.81
C ARG A 757 72.40 -40.64 9.19
N THR A 758 71.90 -41.40 10.16
CA THR A 758 72.56 -42.60 10.70
C THR A 758 71.57 -43.76 10.74
N SER A 759 72.03 -45.01 10.58
CA SER A 759 71.17 -46.19 10.75
C SER A 759 70.85 -46.53 12.22
N GLN A 760 71.31 -45.70 13.16
CA GLN A 760 71.11 -45.92 14.59
C GLN A 760 69.79 -45.30 15.06
N TRP A 761 68.99 -46.13 15.72
CA TRP A 761 67.74 -45.72 16.37
C TRP A 761 67.97 -45.54 17.86
N TYR A 762 67.50 -44.42 18.41
CA TYR A 762 67.61 -44.11 19.82
C TYR A 762 66.27 -44.34 20.50
N PRO A 763 66.21 -45.19 21.54
CA PRO A 763 64.98 -45.39 22.31
C PRO A 763 64.65 -44.12 23.10
N GLY A 764 63.38 -43.71 23.03
CA GLY A 764 62.81 -42.67 23.89
C GLY A 764 62.40 -43.22 25.25
N VAL A 765 62.08 -42.29 26.16
CA VAL A 765 61.79 -42.59 27.58
C VAL A 765 60.38 -43.17 27.76
N SER A 766 59.46 -42.89 26.84
CA SER A 766 58.04 -43.25 26.96
C SER A 766 57.64 -44.43 26.09
N ARG A 767 56.52 -45.06 26.45
CA ARG A 767 55.91 -46.19 25.73
C ARG A 767 54.47 -45.86 25.35
N TYR A 768 54.12 -46.15 24.11
CA TYR A 768 52.85 -45.87 23.45
C TYR A 768 52.32 -47.13 22.76
N ALA A 769 52.20 -48.21 23.52
CA ALA A 769 51.74 -49.50 22.99
C ALA A 769 50.38 -49.38 22.29
N ASP A 770 49.52 -48.49 22.77
CA ASP A 770 48.16 -48.30 22.26
C ASP A 770 48.00 -47.08 21.34
N ALA A 771 49.09 -46.41 20.90
CA ALA A 771 48.96 -45.26 19.98
C ALA A 771 48.15 -45.64 18.72
N LEU A 772 47.30 -44.72 18.27
CA LEU A 772 46.50 -44.88 17.04
C LEU A 772 47.29 -44.43 15.81
N SER A 773 47.99 -43.30 15.91
CA SER A 773 48.84 -42.76 14.84
C SER A 773 50.00 -41.94 15.40
N VAL A 774 51.05 -41.76 14.57
CA VAL A 774 52.18 -40.88 14.85
C VAL A 774 52.38 -39.94 13.67
N HIS A 775 52.60 -38.67 13.96
CA HIS A 775 52.81 -37.62 12.97
C HIS A 775 53.98 -36.75 13.38
N THR A 776 54.62 -36.10 12.42
CA THR A 776 55.72 -35.16 12.67
C THR A 776 55.42 -33.84 11.99
N ALA A 777 55.63 -32.73 12.70
CA ALA A 777 55.59 -31.39 12.11
C ALA A 777 56.79 -30.59 12.59
N GLY A 778 57.65 -30.20 11.64
CA GLY A 778 58.95 -29.60 11.95
C GLY A 778 59.77 -30.50 12.88
N ASP A 779 60.27 -29.91 13.96
CA ASP A 779 61.08 -30.58 14.97
C ASP A 779 60.25 -31.27 16.06
N ASN A 780 58.92 -31.44 15.89
CA ASN A 780 58.07 -32.08 16.89
C ASN A 780 57.38 -33.35 16.36
N ALA A 781 57.20 -34.32 17.25
CA ALA A 781 56.43 -35.55 17.02
C ALA A 781 55.13 -35.51 17.83
N TYR A 782 54.02 -35.88 17.21
CA TYR A 782 52.69 -35.91 17.80
C TYR A 782 52.15 -37.33 17.75
N ILE A 783 51.71 -37.84 18.89
CA ILE A 783 51.25 -39.21 19.05
C ILE A 783 49.78 -39.15 19.48
N LEU A 784 48.88 -39.71 18.68
CA LEU A 784 47.46 -39.77 19.00
C LEU A 784 47.19 -41.04 19.81
N LEU A 785 46.61 -40.87 20.99
CA LEU A 785 46.24 -41.96 21.90
C LEU A 785 44.77 -42.37 21.73
N PRO A 786 44.35 -43.57 22.20
CA PRO A 786 42.97 -44.06 22.04
C PRO A 786 41.89 -43.20 22.68
N ASN A 787 42.25 -42.41 23.68
CA ASN A 787 41.38 -41.47 24.39
C ASN A 787 41.31 -40.09 23.71
N SER A 788 41.76 -39.98 22.45
CA SER A 788 41.84 -38.72 21.69
C SER A 788 42.77 -37.67 22.32
N GLU A 789 43.64 -38.08 23.25
CA GLU A 789 44.74 -37.24 23.74
C GLU A 789 45.90 -37.26 22.77
N VAL A 790 46.54 -36.11 22.58
CA VAL A 790 47.76 -35.98 21.76
C VAL A 790 48.93 -35.74 22.68
N ASP A 791 49.94 -36.60 22.58
CA ASP A 791 51.21 -36.40 23.26
C ASP A 791 52.23 -35.81 22.29
N ALA A 792 52.79 -34.65 22.64
CA ALA A 792 53.73 -33.92 21.80
C ALA A 792 55.16 -34.03 22.37
N TRP A 793 56.12 -34.24 21.48
CA TRP A 793 57.52 -34.40 21.82
C TRP A 793 58.39 -33.53 20.95
N SER A 794 59.33 -32.80 21.56
CA SER A 794 60.30 -32.00 20.83
C SER A 794 61.55 -32.83 20.50
N MET A 795 61.93 -32.80 19.24
CA MET A 795 63.10 -33.42 18.66
C MET A 795 64.10 -32.34 18.26
N VAL A 796 65.27 -32.28 18.89
CA VAL A 796 66.34 -31.38 18.44
C VAL A 796 67.47 -32.24 17.88
N SER A 797 67.80 -32.05 16.60
CA SER A 797 68.85 -32.82 15.90
C SER A 797 68.64 -34.34 15.94
N GLY A 798 67.38 -34.78 15.87
CA GLY A 798 66.99 -36.20 15.90
C GLY A 798 67.16 -36.87 17.27
N ARG A 799 67.23 -36.09 18.35
CA ARG A 799 67.11 -36.58 19.73
C ARG A 799 65.90 -35.96 20.40
N LEU A 800 65.16 -36.76 21.17
CA LEU A 800 64.16 -36.24 22.09
C LEU A 800 64.80 -35.33 23.13
N VAL A 801 64.34 -34.10 23.21
CA VAL A 801 64.75 -33.16 24.26
C VAL A 801 63.78 -33.16 25.43
N GLY A 802 62.50 -33.43 25.16
CA GLY A 802 61.47 -33.53 26.18
C GLY A 802 60.07 -33.49 25.60
N ARG A 803 59.08 -33.59 26.48
CA ARG A 803 57.68 -33.36 26.13
C ARG A 803 57.51 -31.91 25.67
N ALA A 804 56.96 -31.72 24.49
CA ALA A 804 56.64 -30.39 23.96
C ALA A 804 55.26 -29.98 24.50
N GLU A 805 55.12 -28.71 24.87
CA GLU A 805 53.79 -28.14 25.05
C GLU A 805 53.17 -27.90 23.67
N ILE A 806 51.89 -28.26 23.50
CA ILE A 806 51.15 -27.97 22.27
C ILE A 806 50.84 -26.46 22.29
N PRO A 807 51.44 -25.65 21.40
CA PRO A 807 51.30 -24.20 21.48
C PRO A 807 49.84 -23.78 21.36
N GLY A 808 49.36 -22.93 22.28
CA GLY A 808 47.99 -22.41 22.25
C GLY A 808 46.94 -23.26 22.97
N THR A 809 47.34 -24.31 23.68
CA THR A 809 46.42 -25.16 24.49
C THR A 809 46.30 -24.74 25.95
N GLU A 810 46.92 -23.63 26.34
CA GLU A 810 46.87 -23.13 27.72
C GLU A 810 45.42 -22.74 28.11
N GLY A 811 44.75 -23.64 28.82
CA GLY A 811 43.42 -23.42 29.40
C GLY A 811 42.21 -23.99 28.64
N ALA A 812 42.42 -24.74 27.54
CA ALA A 812 41.34 -25.36 26.77
C ALA A 812 41.37 -26.90 26.88
N ASP A 813 40.22 -27.54 27.14
CA ASP A 813 40.05 -29.01 27.17
C ASP A 813 39.72 -29.49 25.74
N ILE A 814 40.76 -29.67 24.92
CA ILE A 814 40.65 -29.98 23.50
C ILE A 814 40.74 -31.49 23.26
N GLU A 815 39.76 -32.03 22.53
CA GLU A 815 39.79 -33.39 22.02
C GLU A 815 40.28 -33.38 20.56
N TRP A 816 41.42 -34.01 20.31
CA TRP A 816 42.06 -33.97 19.00
C TRP A 816 41.56 -35.10 18.10
N VAL A 817 41.22 -34.76 16.87
CA VAL A 817 40.56 -35.68 15.92
C VAL A 817 41.53 -36.15 14.83
N SER A 818 42.45 -35.28 14.38
CA SER A 818 43.38 -35.61 13.29
C SER A 818 44.60 -34.69 13.25
N ALA A 819 45.72 -35.19 12.70
CA ALA A 819 46.92 -34.40 12.40
C ALA A 819 47.28 -34.60 10.92
N CYS A 820 47.38 -33.50 10.16
CA CYS A 820 47.75 -33.54 8.74
C CYS A 820 48.59 -32.32 8.37
N ASP A 821 49.74 -32.56 7.73
CA ASP A 821 50.56 -31.54 7.04
C ASP A 821 50.85 -30.30 7.89
N GLY A 822 51.50 -30.50 9.05
CA GLY A 822 51.83 -29.41 9.98
C GLY A 822 50.66 -28.84 10.78
N SER A 823 49.46 -29.38 10.60
CA SER A 823 48.24 -28.91 11.27
C SER A 823 47.65 -29.95 12.22
N LEU A 824 47.28 -29.53 13.43
CA LEU A 824 46.47 -30.34 14.36
C LEU A 824 45.02 -29.86 14.34
N LEU A 825 44.08 -30.78 14.21
CA LEU A 825 42.65 -30.53 14.23
C LEU A 825 42.04 -31.14 15.49
N GLY A 826 41.44 -30.33 16.34
CA GLY A 826 40.73 -30.77 17.54
C GLY A 826 39.45 -29.99 17.73
N TYR A 827 38.67 -30.34 18.74
CA TYR A 827 37.50 -29.58 19.17
C TYR A 827 37.61 -29.27 20.67
N ASP A 828 37.32 -28.03 21.05
CA ASP A 828 37.26 -27.68 22.46
C ASP A 828 35.96 -28.23 23.06
N LYS A 829 36.06 -29.08 24.08
CA LYS A 829 34.91 -29.74 24.72
C LYS A 829 33.95 -28.75 25.37
N HIS A 830 34.41 -27.56 25.75
CA HIS A 830 33.56 -26.55 26.40
C HIS A 830 32.81 -25.69 25.40
N THR A 831 33.39 -25.41 24.23
CA THR A 831 32.80 -24.51 23.23
C THR A 831 32.22 -25.22 22.02
N SER A 832 32.56 -26.51 21.83
CA SER A 832 32.26 -27.28 20.62
C SER A 832 32.80 -26.63 19.34
N GLU A 833 33.79 -25.74 19.46
CA GLU A 833 34.44 -25.09 18.33
C GLU A 833 35.62 -25.94 17.82
N ALA A 834 35.75 -26.03 16.50
CA ALA A 834 36.88 -26.69 15.86
C ALA A 834 38.14 -25.82 16.00
N VAL A 835 39.17 -26.36 16.63
CA VAL A 835 40.49 -25.74 16.81
C VAL A 835 41.44 -26.30 15.75
N VAL A 836 41.99 -25.43 14.91
CA VAL A 836 43.00 -25.78 13.92
C VAL A 836 44.30 -25.07 14.27
N ALA A 837 45.30 -25.81 14.75
CA ALA A 837 46.64 -25.27 14.96
C ALA A 837 47.46 -25.47 13.68
N ARG A 838 47.82 -24.40 12.96
CA ARG A 838 48.68 -24.42 11.75
C ARG A 838 49.97 -23.64 11.97
N ASP A 839 51.12 -24.16 11.55
CA ASP A 839 52.42 -23.47 11.45
C ASP A 839 52.80 -22.58 12.66
N PHE A 840 52.29 -22.93 13.84
CA PHE A 840 52.52 -22.35 15.16
C PHE A 840 52.58 -20.81 15.26
N SER A 841 51.59 -20.15 14.65
CA SER A 841 51.10 -18.82 15.03
C SER A 841 49.57 -18.84 14.93
N ILE A 842 48.86 -18.67 16.05
CA ILE A 842 47.40 -18.46 16.03
C ILE A 842 47.16 -17.10 15.37
N ASP A 843 46.59 -17.08 14.16
CA ASP A 843 46.03 -15.85 13.59
C ASP A 843 44.68 -15.58 14.29
N PRO A 844 44.57 -14.54 15.13
CA PRO A 844 43.32 -14.23 15.83
C PRO A 844 42.19 -13.83 14.85
N GLN A 845 42.52 -13.51 13.59
CA GLN A 845 41.54 -13.11 12.58
C GLN A 845 40.90 -14.30 11.84
N LEU A 846 41.38 -15.52 12.08
CA LEU A 846 40.89 -16.74 11.45
C LEU A 846 40.18 -17.69 12.43
N ILE A 847 39.59 -17.13 13.50
CA ILE A 847 38.47 -17.79 14.20
C ILE A 847 37.28 -17.76 13.25
N GLN A 848 37.22 -18.72 12.33
CA GLN A 848 35.99 -18.98 11.60
C GLN A 848 34.97 -19.53 12.59
N LYS A 849 33.96 -18.72 12.89
CA LYS A 849 32.80 -19.10 13.69
C LYS A 849 31.99 -20.18 12.96
N VAL A 850 32.46 -21.43 13.03
CA VAL A 850 31.68 -22.59 12.66
C VAL A 850 30.99 -23.05 13.94
N THR A 851 29.78 -22.56 14.13
CA THR A 851 28.87 -23.06 15.17
C THR A 851 28.50 -24.49 14.77
N VAL A 852 29.11 -25.46 15.43
CA VAL A 852 28.58 -26.83 15.48
C VAL A 852 27.56 -26.82 16.62
N GLU A 853 26.32 -26.44 16.32
CA GLU A 853 25.21 -26.75 17.22
C GLU A 853 24.96 -28.26 17.10
N SER A 854 25.21 -28.97 18.20
CA SER A 854 24.89 -30.38 18.35
C SER A 854 23.38 -30.57 18.49
N GLU A 855 22.75 -31.15 17.47
CA GLU A 855 21.62 -32.09 17.59
C GLU A 855 21.84 -33.28 16.66
#